data_AF-A0A0U5FHT1-F1
#
_entry.id   AF-A0A0U5FHT1-F1
#
_cell.length_a   1.000
_cell.length_b   1.000
_cell.length_c   1.000
_cell.angle_alpha   90.00
_cell.angle_beta   90.00
_cell.angle_gamma   90.00
#
_symmetry.space_group_name_H-M   'P 1'
#
loop_
_entity.id
_entity.type
_entity.pdbx_description
1 polymer ?
#
loop_
_entity_poly.entity_id
_entity_poly.type
_entity_poly.pdbx_seq_one_letter_code
_entity_poly.pdbx_strand_id
1 'polypeptide(L)'
;MLMVRRAFRRGALWVLCACMGWTAVEAAPADDPPGPYDVRVLAGGVALTKKLPAQTPWLSADADWSVSGWVRPSRSITGPALIAGIGDPQGTGRYFVIDGGTLGFAQGADNVLRSTQTLRADSWTQVAAVAQGARLTLYANGRKVASGRVQRNAIAPTLVFGPRQQPAAYTQHFGGDIAGFTAQAGALDAQAIARLAANAPDPALQRFEDASPGWRVQVKQMAGQLAPQPAATLPRSSAAFPAPVAQPVPDAPALQSLDAASWRVGAWQLAAAPELGQATGATLSRRDDTTGSASWRAATVPGTVLTTLVDRGVYPDPDIGLNNMAIPEALSRQDWWYRSSFDLPAAAQGKRLELLFNGINYAGEVWVNGVQVGRTRGAFARGRFDVSTQLKPGRNVIAVRVSPPPHPGIAHEQSMSAGVGENGGMQALDGPTFIASEGWDWIPAVRDRNAGLWQDVQLHASGPLALGDIQVLTARLAPDHQRAELEINVPLRNDTPAAVQGSVQLAFGDVTIQRQVTVPAGGSTLKFTAGDTPQLRLVNPRLWWPNGYGEPALYTLHTSVDVAGARSDAQQLRFGIREVTYELSLFDDDGALRRVLVDLNQARQRGERIVDVRHAAIRPVPGGNAQSLYPGALGSPAVQQLDDSTLAPHLVIRINGVRVAVKGGNWGMDDWRKRVSRERLEPYFRLQREAHFNVVRNWVGQNTEASFFELADEYGMLVLNDFWQSTQNYNMEPADAALFLDNAAEVIKRFRNHPSIVLWFGRNEGVPAPILNEGLDKLVAELDGTRWYTGSSNEINLQGSGPYNYREPAAYFNKLAQGFSVEVGTPSFSTLESFTASVPAVGDQWPISDAWAYHDWHQSGNGDTNSFMRTLTDKLGAPTGLADFERKAQLLNYETHRAIFEGFNAQLWSKNSGRLLWMSHPAWPSNMWQVYSHDYDTHAAYYGVRNAAEILHVQMNLPGYEVVVVNNAATPARGLRVRAQVYASDGKLLQQREQALDAAAVAVSAPVLQLAPSLKDTNGLGFVRLQLLDRDAIVRSRNFYWVARDAVAMRGLDALAKVPLQLTTQLQQGNEAVLRATVRNPSQQVALNTKLTLVDAQGQRILPAYYSDNYLSLVPGEERVVDIRGPSAATLRNATLQLRGWNAEPSTGVANGAP
;
A
#
# COMPACT_ATOMS: atom_id res chain seq x y z
N MET A 1 12.71 6.47 -70.18
CA MET A 1 11.61 6.53 -71.17
C MET A 1 10.33 6.87 -70.40
N LEU A 2 10.07 8.15 -70.16
CA LEU A 2 9.26 9.07 -70.97
C LEU A 2 7.74 8.76 -70.98
N MET A 3 7.02 9.62 -70.24
CA MET A 3 5.70 10.19 -70.49
C MET A 3 4.48 9.25 -70.67
N VAL A 4 3.55 9.33 -69.71
CA VAL A 4 2.19 9.90 -69.97
C VAL A 4 1.73 10.71 -68.75
N ARG A 5 1.29 11.93 -69.01
CA ARG A 5 0.73 12.93 -68.09
C ARG A 5 -0.80 12.98 -68.29
N ARG A 6 -1.50 13.29 -67.20
CA ARG A 6 -2.85 13.92 -67.08
C ARG A 6 -4.08 13.04 -67.32
N ALA A 7 -4.83 12.78 -66.24
CA ALA A 7 -6.13 13.43 -66.01
C ALA A 7 -6.76 12.97 -64.69
N PHE A 8 -6.49 13.66 -63.57
CA PHE A 8 -7.40 13.62 -62.42
C PHE A 8 -7.39 14.98 -61.71
N ARG A 9 -8.38 15.81 -62.07
CA ARG A 9 -8.92 16.90 -61.26
C ARG A 9 -10.43 16.78 -61.32
N ARG A 10 -11.02 16.27 -60.24
CA ARG A 10 -12.33 16.62 -59.64
C ARG A 10 -12.69 15.54 -58.62
N GLY A 11 -12.78 15.92 -57.36
CA GLY A 11 -13.12 15.03 -56.26
C GLY A 11 -12.44 15.43 -54.96
N ALA A 12 -12.66 16.67 -54.52
CA ALA A 12 -12.40 17.06 -53.14
C ALA A 12 -13.55 16.52 -52.27
N LEU A 13 -13.18 15.73 -51.26
CA LEU A 13 -13.90 15.17 -50.09
C LEU A 13 -13.58 13.67 -50.01
N TRP A 14 -13.45 13.16 -48.78
CA TRP A 14 -12.89 11.85 -48.36
C TRP A 14 -11.43 11.85 -47.88
N VAL A 15 -11.10 12.81 -46.99
CA VAL A 15 -10.11 12.63 -45.92
C VAL A 15 -10.75 13.12 -44.62
N LEU A 16 -11.44 12.21 -43.93
CA LEU A 16 -11.91 12.31 -42.55
C LEU A 16 -12.64 11.00 -42.20
N CYS A 17 -11.92 9.90 -41.98
CA CYS A 17 -12.51 8.66 -41.42
C CYS A 17 -11.50 7.61 -40.90
N ALA A 18 -10.31 8.01 -40.40
CA ALA A 18 -9.36 7.04 -39.81
C ALA A 18 -8.65 7.59 -38.56
N CYS A 19 -9.40 8.29 -37.70
CA CYS A 19 -9.04 8.66 -36.34
C CYS A 19 -10.32 8.67 -35.50
N MET A 20 -10.82 7.48 -35.15
CA MET A 20 -11.79 7.34 -34.08
C MET A 20 -11.32 6.18 -33.23
N GLY A 21 -10.80 6.52 -32.05
CA GLY A 21 -10.68 5.55 -30.97
C GLY A 21 -12.04 4.89 -30.77
N TRP A 22 -12.02 3.61 -30.46
CA TRP A 22 -13.21 2.93 -29.95
C TRP A 22 -13.45 3.42 -28.52
N THR A 23 -13.86 4.68 -28.38
CA THR A 23 -14.75 5.04 -27.29
C THR A 23 -16.04 4.33 -27.62
N ALA A 24 -16.43 3.33 -26.83
CA ALA A 24 -17.84 3.04 -26.71
C ALA A 24 -18.50 4.38 -26.41
N VAL A 25 -19.20 4.95 -27.40
CA VAL A 25 -20.15 6.01 -27.13
C VAL A 25 -21.22 5.30 -26.33
N GLU A 26 -21.06 5.28 -25.01
CA GLU A 26 -22.20 5.11 -24.11
C GLU A 26 -23.24 6.09 -24.64
N ALA A 27 -24.33 5.55 -25.19
CA ALA A 27 -25.48 6.36 -25.50
C ALA A 27 -25.75 7.23 -24.27
N ALA A 28 -25.84 8.54 -24.45
CA ALA A 28 -26.17 9.45 -23.35
C ALA A 28 -27.35 8.82 -22.59
N PRO A 29 -27.26 8.66 -21.25
CA PRO A 29 -28.30 7.96 -20.51
C PRO A 29 -29.64 8.59 -20.85
N ALA A 30 -30.62 7.76 -21.19
CA ALA A 30 -31.98 8.21 -21.41
C ALA A 30 -32.43 8.98 -20.17
N ASP A 31 -33.12 10.11 -20.37
CA ASP A 31 -33.70 10.86 -19.26
C ASP A 31 -34.66 9.95 -18.46
N ASP A 32 -34.63 10.10 -17.13
CA ASP A 32 -35.45 9.34 -16.21
C ASP A 32 -36.93 9.79 -16.29
N PRO A 33 -37.92 8.87 -16.21
CA PRO A 33 -39.32 9.24 -16.04
C PRO A 33 -39.52 9.96 -14.70
N PRO A 34 -40.62 10.68 -14.48
CA PRO A 34 -40.81 11.41 -13.23
C PRO A 34 -41.34 10.54 -12.06
N GLY A 35 -41.43 9.23 -12.25
CA GLY A 35 -41.88 8.21 -11.28
C GLY A 35 -42.77 7.13 -11.89
N PRO A 36 -43.25 6.16 -11.09
CA PRO A 36 -43.02 6.03 -9.66
C PRO A 36 -41.63 5.49 -9.31
N TYR A 37 -41.07 5.95 -8.18
CA TYR A 37 -39.82 5.45 -7.60
C TYR A 37 -40.02 4.86 -6.20
N ASP A 38 -39.44 3.68 -5.99
CA ASP A 38 -39.28 3.04 -4.69
C ASP A 38 -37.80 3.11 -4.29
N VAL A 39 -37.46 3.94 -3.31
CA VAL A 39 -36.08 4.26 -2.91
C VAL A 39 -35.88 4.02 -1.42
N ARG A 40 -34.79 3.34 -1.06
CA ARG A 40 -34.34 3.18 0.32
C ARG A 40 -33.13 4.08 0.59
N VAL A 41 -33.20 4.87 1.64
CA VAL A 41 -32.13 5.77 2.06
C VAL A 41 -31.61 5.33 3.43
N LEU A 42 -30.30 5.09 3.53
CA LEU A 42 -29.65 4.85 4.82
C LEU A 42 -29.31 6.18 5.49
N ALA A 43 -29.57 6.29 6.79
CA ALA A 43 -29.28 7.52 7.55
C ALA A 43 -27.79 7.93 7.46
N GLY A 44 -26.89 6.95 7.42
CA GLY A 44 -25.43 7.10 7.22
C GLY A 44 -24.97 7.11 5.77
N GLY A 45 -25.85 6.80 4.81
CA GLY A 45 -25.51 6.62 3.39
C GLY A 45 -25.51 7.90 2.57
N VAL A 46 -25.48 7.76 1.24
CA VAL A 46 -25.54 8.87 0.25
C VAL A 46 -26.95 9.10 -0.29
N ALA A 47 -27.12 10.19 -1.04
CA ALA A 47 -28.35 10.53 -1.75
C ALA A 47 -28.49 9.73 -3.06
N LEU A 48 -29.73 9.54 -3.54
CA LEU A 48 -30.00 9.07 -4.89
C LEU A 48 -30.53 10.23 -5.75
N THR A 49 -29.95 10.43 -6.92
CA THR A 49 -30.37 11.48 -7.88
C THR A 49 -30.83 10.85 -9.18
N LYS A 50 -31.97 11.31 -9.71
CA LYS A 50 -32.50 10.95 -11.04
C LYS A 50 -32.57 12.20 -11.91
N LYS A 51 -32.21 12.07 -13.19
CA LYS A 51 -32.16 13.21 -14.12
C LYS A 51 -33.39 13.22 -15.01
N LEU A 52 -34.21 14.26 -14.90
CA LEU A 52 -35.40 14.43 -15.73
C LEU A 52 -35.04 15.11 -17.08
N PRO A 53 -35.93 15.05 -18.09
CA PRO A 53 -35.73 15.75 -19.34
C PRO A 53 -35.51 17.25 -19.15
N ALA A 54 -34.52 17.81 -19.84
CA ALA A 54 -34.16 19.23 -19.73
C ALA A 54 -35.34 20.16 -20.05
N GLN A 55 -36.24 19.73 -20.93
CA GLN A 55 -37.47 20.45 -21.31
C GLN A 55 -38.69 19.86 -20.59
N THR A 56 -38.73 19.94 -19.27
CA THR A 56 -39.91 19.51 -18.47
C THR A 56 -40.78 20.73 -18.14
N PRO A 57 -41.91 20.99 -18.86
CA PRO A 57 -42.62 22.29 -18.79
C PRO A 57 -43.21 22.62 -17.41
N TRP A 58 -43.56 21.60 -16.63
CA TRP A 58 -44.14 21.76 -15.30
C TRP A 58 -43.11 22.08 -14.19
N LEU A 59 -41.82 22.19 -14.54
CA LEU A 59 -40.77 22.73 -13.68
C LEU A 59 -40.59 24.25 -13.81
N SER A 60 -41.35 24.89 -14.71
CA SER A 60 -41.37 26.36 -14.82
C SER A 60 -42.00 27.02 -13.59
N ALA A 61 -41.74 28.32 -13.43
CA ALA A 61 -42.15 29.09 -12.25
C ALA A 61 -43.67 29.12 -12.02
N ASP A 62 -44.47 29.14 -13.09
CA ASP A 62 -45.93 29.35 -13.03
C ASP A 62 -46.75 28.08 -13.31
N ALA A 63 -46.10 26.92 -13.43
CA ALA A 63 -46.82 25.68 -13.73
C ALA A 63 -47.54 25.10 -12.50
N ASP A 64 -48.67 24.45 -12.74
CA ASP A 64 -49.32 23.54 -11.79
C ASP A 64 -48.60 22.19 -11.79
N TRP A 65 -48.41 21.64 -10.60
CA TRP A 65 -47.68 20.39 -10.40
C TRP A 65 -48.15 19.66 -9.15
N SER A 66 -47.90 18.35 -9.12
CA SER A 66 -48.11 17.51 -7.95
C SER A 66 -46.91 16.62 -7.71
N VAL A 67 -46.53 16.48 -6.45
CA VAL A 67 -45.56 15.47 -6.01
C VAL A 67 -46.25 14.63 -4.94
N SER A 68 -46.15 13.31 -5.05
CA SER A 68 -46.77 12.40 -4.09
C SER A 68 -45.96 11.13 -3.92
N GLY A 69 -46.15 10.45 -2.80
CA GLY A 69 -45.54 9.16 -2.51
C GLY A 69 -45.89 8.69 -1.11
N TRP A 70 -45.23 7.64 -0.68
CA TRP A 70 -45.30 7.11 0.67
C TRP A 70 -43.94 7.23 1.32
N VAL A 71 -43.92 7.59 2.61
CA VAL A 71 -42.69 7.73 3.39
C VAL A 71 -42.80 6.89 4.66
N ARG A 72 -41.75 6.12 4.95
CA ARG A 72 -41.58 5.33 6.16
C ARG A 72 -40.18 5.58 6.72
N PRO A 73 -40.02 6.52 7.67
CA PRO A 73 -38.74 6.73 8.34
C PRO A 73 -38.28 5.43 9.04
N SER A 74 -37.00 5.07 8.96
CA SER A 74 -36.46 3.89 9.68
C SER A 74 -36.23 4.15 11.16
N ARG A 75 -36.22 5.42 11.58
CA ARG A 75 -35.97 5.84 12.97
C ARG A 75 -36.69 7.14 13.30
N SER A 76 -36.74 7.48 14.57
CA SER A 76 -37.17 8.81 15.01
C SER A 76 -36.15 9.87 14.55
N ILE A 77 -36.64 10.87 13.82
CA ILE A 77 -35.83 11.99 13.34
C ILE A 77 -36.12 13.20 14.22
N THR A 78 -35.11 13.67 14.94
CA THR A 78 -35.24 14.70 15.98
C THR A 78 -34.94 16.12 15.49
N GLY A 79 -34.24 16.25 14.35
CA GLY A 79 -33.94 17.52 13.70
C GLY A 79 -34.48 17.59 12.27
N PRO A 80 -34.49 18.77 11.64
CA PRO A 80 -34.96 18.94 10.27
C PRO A 80 -34.12 18.16 9.25
N ALA A 81 -34.79 17.43 8.36
CA ALA A 81 -34.19 16.71 7.25
C ALA A 81 -35.09 16.77 6.01
N LEU A 82 -34.48 16.99 4.83
CA LEU A 82 -35.16 16.79 3.55
C LEU A 82 -35.32 15.28 3.26
N ILE A 83 -36.52 14.88 2.81
CA ILE A 83 -36.89 13.48 2.53
C ILE A 83 -36.67 13.14 1.06
N ALA A 84 -37.46 13.75 0.17
CA ALA A 84 -37.33 13.63 -1.28
C ALA A 84 -38.04 14.79 -1.97
N GLY A 85 -37.59 15.12 -3.18
CA GLY A 85 -38.08 16.29 -3.89
C GLY A 85 -37.47 16.48 -5.26
N ILE A 86 -37.67 17.69 -5.80
CA ILE A 86 -37.30 18.07 -7.16
C ILE A 86 -36.47 19.35 -7.11
N GLY A 87 -35.44 19.42 -7.96
CA GLY A 87 -34.55 20.56 -8.11
C GLY A 87 -33.35 20.54 -7.18
N ASP A 88 -32.61 21.64 -7.16
CA ASP A 88 -31.42 21.78 -6.32
C ASP A 88 -31.81 21.87 -4.83
N PRO A 89 -31.39 20.92 -3.97
CA PRO A 89 -31.69 20.97 -2.54
C PRO A 89 -31.06 22.17 -1.82
N GLN A 90 -29.95 22.73 -2.32
CA GLN A 90 -29.29 23.92 -1.74
C GLN A 90 -29.89 25.24 -2.24
N GLY A 91 -30.56 25.21 -3.38
CA GLY A 91 -31.06 26.38 -4.09
C GLY A 91 -32.59 26.37 -4.24
N THR A 92 -33.06 26.40 -5.49
CA THR A 92 -34.48 26.43 -5.83
C THR A 92 -35.07 25.02 -5.94
N GLY A 93 -35.24 24.37 -4.78
CA GLY A 93 -35.78 23.01 -4.65
C GLY A 93 -37.21 22.95 -4.06
N ARG A 94 -37.93 21.86 -4.32
CA ARG A 94 -39.25 21.55 -3.75
C ARG A 94 -39.24 20.17 -3.10
N TYR A 95 -39.29 20.12 -1.76
CA TYR A 95 -38.97 18.89 -1.01
C TYR A 95 -39.97 18.60 0.10
N PHE A 96 -40.34 17.34 0.30
CA PHE A 96 -40.91 16.91 1.57
C PHE A 96 -39.85 17.00 2.67
N VAL A 97 -40.27 17.42 3.85
CA VAL A 97 -39.41 17.63 5.01
C VAL A 97 -39.98 16.88 6.20
N ILE A 98 -39.10 16.34 7.03
CA ILE A 98 -39.40 15.92 8.39
C ILE A 98 -38.67 16.85 9.36
N ASP A 99 -39.39 17.47 10.29
CA ASP A 99 -38.83 18.38 11.28
C ASP A 99 -39.44 18.05 12.64
N GLY A 100 -38.61 17.61 13.59
CA GLY A 100 -39.06 17.12 14.90
C GLY A 100 -40.12 16.01 14.80
N GLY A 101 -40.01 15.14 13.80
CA GLY A 101 -40.99 14.07 13.54
C GLY A 101 -42.28 14.52 12.84
N THR A 102 -42.41 15.79 12.42
CA THR A 102 -43.59 16.31 11.72
C THR A 102 -43.34 16.57 10.24
N LEU A 103 -44.36 16.34 9.41
CA LEU A 103 -44.32 16.54 7.96
C LEU A 103 -44.37 18.04 7.60
N GLY A 104 -43.50 18.46 6.69
CA GLY A 104 -43.54 19.74 6.02
C GLY A 104 -43.22 19.65 4.53
N PHE A 105 -43.27 20.79 3.85
CA PHE A 105 -42.87 20.91 2.45
C PHE A 105 -42.07 22.21 2.21
N ALA A 106 -40.81 22.07 1.81
CA ALA A 106 -39.89 23.17 1.53
C ALA A 106 -39.98 23.64 0.08
N GLN A 107 -39.86 24.95 -0.13
CA GLN A 107 -39.78 25.62 -1.43
C GLN A 107 -38.56 26.57 -1.43
N GLY A 108 -37.37 25.99 -1.57
CA GLY A 108 -36.09 26.62 -1.28
C GLY A 108 -35.72 26.55 0.21
N ALA A 109 -34.53 27.04 0.55
CA ALA A 109 -33.94 26.88 1.89
C ALA A 109 -34.80 27.43 3.03
N ASP A 110 -35.42 28.60 2.84
CA ASP A 110 -36.03 29.36 3.94
C ASP A 110 -37.57 29.28 3.99
N ASN A 111 -38.22 28.65 3.01
CA ASN A 111 -39.68 28.64 2.89
C ASN A 111 -40.27 27.24 3.10
N VAL A 112 -40.62 26.92 4.34
CA VAL A 112 -41.20 25.61 4.71
C VAL A 112 -42.66 25.75 5.11
N LEU A 113 -43.56 25.11 4.36
CA LEU A 113 -44.95 24.90 4.76
C LEU A 113 -45.01 23.75 5.77
N ARG A 114 -45.23 24.08 7.05
CA ARG A 114 -45.28 23.11 8.15
C ARG A 114 -46.69 22.58 8.40
N SER A 115 -46.80 21.35 8.90
CA SER A 115 -48.04 20.74 9.37
C SER A 115 -47.86 20.14 10.76
N THR A 116 -48.94 19.68 11.40
CA THR A 116 -48.88 18.92 12.66
C THR A 116 -48.91 17.40 12.44
N GLN A 117 -48.85 16.93 11.20
CA GLN A 117 -48.88 15.50 10.89
C GLN A 117 -47.56 14.85 11.33
N THR A 118 -47.63 13.88 12.24
CA THR A 118 -46.46 13.08 12.64
C THR A 118 -46.11 12.03 11.60
N LEU A 119 -44.82 11.88 11.31
CA LEU A 119 -44.21 10.77 10.59
C LEU A 119 -43.57 9.84 11.62
N ARG A 120 -44.21 8.71 11.91
CA ARG A 120 -43.70 7.75 12.90
C ARG A 120 -42.68 6.82 12.24
N ALA A 121 -41.64 6.46 13.00
CA ALA A 121 -40.70 5.42 12.61
C ALA A 121 -41.45 4.12 12.27
N ASP A 122 -40.95 3.40 11.27
CA ASP A 122 -41.45 2.12 10.77
C ASP A 122 -42.92 2.12 10.31
N SER A 123 -43.54 3.29 10.15
CA SER A 123 -44.93 3.43 9.74
C SER A 123 -45.03 4.18 8.41
N TRP A 124 -45.77 3.60 7.45
CA TRP A 124 -46.08 4.27 6.20
C TRP A 124 -47.01 5.46 6.40
N THR A 125 -46.63 6.60 5.84
CA THR A 125 -47.49 7.79 5.71
C THR A 125 -47.56 8.18 4.25
N GLN A 126 -48.76 8.25 3.68
CA GLN A 126 -48.94 8.80 2.34
C GLN A 126 -48.77 10.31 2.42
N VAL A 127 -48.00 10.90 1.51
CA VAL A 127 -47.73 12.34 1.43
C VAL A 127 -48.01 12.86 0.03
N ALA A 128 -48.58 14.06 -0.08
CA ALA A 128 -48.70 14.75 -1.36
C ALA A 128 -48.63 16.27 -1.20
N ALA A 129 -47.93 16.93 -2.10
CA ALA A 129 -47.87 18.38 -2.23
C ALA A 129 -48.40 18.77 -3.61
N VAL A 130 -49.43 19.62 -3.63
CA VAL A 130 -50.14 20.01 -4.84
C VAL A 130 -50.11 21.52 -4.98
N ALA A 131 -49.55 22.02 -6.07
CA ALA A 131 -49.58 23.42 -6.46
C ALA A 131 -50.64 23.64 -7.53
N GLN A 132 -51.56 24.54 -7.25
CA GLN A 132 -52.59 24.99 -8.19
C GLN A 132 -52.65 26.53 -8.16
N GLY A 133 -52.26 27.16 -9.27
CA GLY A 133 -52.04 28.58 -9.36
C GLY A 133 -51.05 29.09 -8.31
N ALA A 134 -51.48 30.01 -7.45
CA ALA A 134 -50.63 30.56 -6.38
C ALA A 134 -50.69 29.78 -5.05
N ARG A 135 -51.45 28.68 -4.98
CA ARG A 135 -51.72 27.96 -3.73
C ARG A 135 -51.04 26.59 -3.69
N LEU A 136 -50.28 26.35 -2.62
CA LEU A 136 -49.71 25.06 -2.27
C LEU A 136 -50.60 24.40 -1.22
N THR A 137 -50.93 23.12 -1.40
CA THR A 137 -51.65 22.31 -0.41
C THR A 137 -50.87 21.05 -0.10
N LEU A 138 -50.64 20.78 1.19
CA LEU A 138 -49.96 19.60 1.68
C LEU A 138 -51.00 18.63 2.24
N TYR A 139 -50.91 17.37 1.84
CA TYR A 139 -51.78 16.28 2.25
C TYR A 139 -50.96 15.19 2.94
N ALA A 140 -51.60 14.53 3.90
CA ALA A 140 -51.13 13.28 4.46
C ALA A 140 -52.29 12.29 4.65
N ASN A 141 -52.06 11.03 4.31
CA ASN A 141 -53.06 9.95 4.40
C ASN A 141 -54.41 10.34 3.78
N GLY A 142 -54.37 10.96 2.60
CA GLY A 142 -55.58 11.36 1.87
C GLY A 142 -56.24 12.65 2.38
N ARG A 143 -55.73 13.27 3.46
CA ARG A 143 -56.33 14.45 4.10
C ARG A 143 -55.44 15.66 3.98
N LYS A 144 -56.03 16.84 3.78
CA LYS A 144 -55.31 18.11 3.79
C LYS A 144 -54.78 18.38 5.22
N VAL A 145 -53.48 18.63 5.35
CA VAL A 145 -52.83 18.90 6.65
C VAL A 145 -52.23 20.32 6.74
N ALA A 146 -51.93 20.96 5.61
CA ALA A 146 -51.50 22.36 5.58
C ALA A 146 -51.79 23.02 4.22
N SER A 147 -51.73 24.34 4.13
CA SER A 147 -51.77 25.08 2.86
C SER A 147 -51.07 26.43 2.99
N GLY A 148 -50.43 26.87 1.91
CA GLY A 148 -49.69 28.13 1.83
C GLY A 148 -49.59 28.64 0.39
N ARG A 149 -48.65 29.55 0.14
CA ARG A 149 -48.37 30.09 -1.20
C ARG A 149 -47.29 29.28 -1.92
N VAL A 150 -47.42 29.18 -3.24
CA VAL A 150 -46.37 28.59 -4.10
C VAL A 150 -45.27 29.62 -4.34
N GLN A 151 -44.01 29.21 -4.24
CA GLN A 151 -42.87 30.01 -4.68
C GLN A 151 -42.64 29.79 -6.18
N ARG A 152 -42.72 30.87 -6.96
CA ARG A 152 -42.68 30.85 -8.43
C ARG A 152 -41.24 30.94 -8.94
N ASN A 153 -40.49 29.87 -8.72
CA ASN A 153 -39.13 29.73 -9.21
C ASN A 153 -39.05 28.59 -10.23
N ALA A 154 -38.20 28.74 -11.23
CA ALA A 154 -37.82 27.63 -12.11
C ALA A 154 -37.01 26.59 -11.31
N ILE A 155 -37.29 25.32 -11.55
CA ILE A 155 -36.72 24.19 -10.81
C ILE A 155 -35.81 23.39 -11.75
N ALA A 156 -34.64 22.98 -11.26
CA ALA A 156 -33.73 22.12 -12.01
C ALA A 156 -34.39 20.75 -12.31
N PRO A 157 -34.17 20.15 -13.49
CA PRO A 157 -34.79 18.89 -13.91
C PRO A 157 -34.13 17.67 -13.27
N THR A 158 -34.23 17.56 -11.96
CA THR A 158 -33.60 16.49 -11.17
C THR A 158 -34.50 16.10 -10.01
N LEU A 159 -34.66 14.80 -9.75
CA LEU A 159 -35.25 14.28 -8.52
C LEU A 159 -34.12 13.89 -7.56
N VAL A 160 -34.28 14.18 -6.28
CA VAL A 160 -33.30 13.78 -5.26
C VAL A 160 -34.01 13.15 -4.08
N PHE A 161 -33.53 11.98 -3.66
CA PHE A 161 -34.00 11.22 -2.51
C PHE A 161 -32.91 11.25 -1.43
N GLY A 162 -33.27 11.67 -0.22
CA GLY A 162 -32.34 11.86 0.89
C GLY A 162 -31.15 12.74 0.51
N PRO A 163 -31.33 14.01 0.13
CA PRO A 163 -30.21 14.84 -0.29
C PRO A 163 -29.18 14.96 0.85
N ARG A 164 -27.89 14.78 0.57
CA ARG A 164 -26.84 14.96 1.59
C ARG A 164 -26.38 16.40 1.72
N GLN A 165 -26.27 17.09 0.60
CA GLN A 165 -26.03 18.51 0.56
C GLN A 165 -27.38 19.21 0.78
N GLN A 166 -27.64 19.63 2.01
CA GLN A 166 -28.82 20.39 2.39
C GLN A 166 -28.45 21.79 2.92
N PRO A 167 -29.36 22.78 2.88
CA PRO A 167 -29.14 24.08 3.50
C PRO A 167 -28.83 23.92 4.99
N ALA A 168 -28.07 24.86 5.56
CA ALA A 168 -27.61 24.77 6.96
C ALA A 168 -28.74 24.61 8.01
N ALA A 169 -29.97 25.00 7.66
CA ALA A 169 -31.15 24.80 8.49
C ALA A 169 -31.57 23.33 8.67
N TYR A 170 -31.13 22.43 7.79
CA TYR A 170 -31.44 20.99 7.86
C TYR A 170 -30.25 20.22 8.40
N THR A 171 -30.34 19.82 9.66
CA THR A 171 -29.22 19.32 10.46
C THR A 171 -29.11 17.79 10.46
N GLN A 172 -30.08 17.08 9.89
CA GLN A 172 -30.10 15.62 9.80
C GLN A 172 -30.28 15.12 8.37
N HIS A 173 -29.78 13.91 8.11
CA HIS A 173 -30.02 13.17 6.87
C HIS A 173 -31.18 12.20 7.07
N PHE A 174 -32.10 12.14 6.10
CA PHE A 174 -33.22 11.21 6.14
C PHE A 174 -32.72 9.76 6.06
N GLY A 175 -33.36 8.89 6.84
CA GLY A 175 -33.18 7.44 6.77
C GLY A 175 -34.54 6.77 6.78
N GLY A 176 -34.78 5.87 5.83
CA GLY A 176 -36.06 5.21 5.66
C GLY A 176 -36.38 4.87 4.21
N ASP A 177 -37.59 4.37 4.02
CA ASP A 177 -38.14 3.93 2.74
C ASP A 177 -39.08 4.99 2.16
N ILE A 178 -38.98 5.20 0.85
CA ILE A 178 -39.83 6.09 0.06
C ILE A 178 -40.42 5.25 -1.07
N ALA A 179 -41.75 5.17 -1.18
CA ALA A 179 -42.39 4.30 -2.17
C ALA A 179 -43.39 5.07 -3.05
N GLY A 180 -43.50 4.67 -4.30
CA GLY A 180 -44.41 5.25 -5.29
C GLY A 180 -44.16 6.73 -5.57
N PHE A 181 -42.95 7.25 -5.31
CA PHE A 181 -42.68 8.67 -5.43
C PHE A 181 -42.82 9.12 -6.88
N THR A 182 -43.74 10.03 -7.13
CA THR A 182 -44.09 10.49 -8.47
C THR A 182 -44.21 12.00 -8.47
N ALA A 183 -43.50 12.63 -9.41
CA ALA A 183 -43.69 14.01 -9.79
C ALA A 183 -44.51 14.06 -11.09
N GLN A 184 -45.44 15.02 -11.21
CA GLN A 184 -46.26 15.11 -12.41
C GLN A 184 -46.78 16.53 -12.67
N ALA A 185 -47.11 16.77 -13.93
CA ALA A 185 -47.80 17.98 -14.35
C ALA A 185 -49.23 18.04 -13.79
N GLY A 186 -49.69 19.25 -13.49
CA GLY A 186 -51.05 19.52 -13.06
C GLY A 186 -51.31 19.25 -11.58
N ALA A 187 -52.41 19.81 -11.10
CA ALA A 187 -52.86 19.66 -9.72
C ALA A 187 -53.75 18.42 -9.55
N LEU A 188 -53.34 17.46 -8.72
CA LEU A 188 -54.16 16.33 -8.32
C LEU A 188 -55.34 16.80 -7.45
N ASP A 189 -56.54 16.31 -7.76
CA ASP A 189 -57.71 16.56 -6.92
C ASP A 189 -57.72 15.68 -5.64
N ALA A 190 -58.59 16.04 -4.69
CA ALA A 190 -58.67 15.33 -3.41
C ALA A 190 -59.09 13.86 -3.54
N GLN A 191 -59.86 13.49 -4.58
CA GLN A 191 -60.26 12.09 -4.81
C GLN A 191 -59.10 11.25 -5.32
N ALA A 192 -58.25 11.81 -6.20
CA ALA A 192 -57.01 11.19 -6.63
C ALA A 192 -56.06 11.00 -5.44
N ILE A 193 -55.88 12.01 -4.59
CA ILE A 193 -55.06 11.90 -3.38
C ILE A 193 -55.61 10.85 -2.39
N ALA A 194 -56.93 10.80 -2.19
CA ALA A 194 -57.55 9.77 -1.35
C ALA A 194 -57.36 8.35 -1.91
N ARG A 195 -57.42 8.16 -3.23
CA ARG A 195 -57.12 6.87 -3.88
C ARG A 195 -55.66 6.47 -3.70
N LEU A 196 -54.71 7.41 -3.82
CA LEU A 196 -53.30 7.15 -3.56
C LEU A 196 -53.07 6.69 -2.11
N ALA A 197 -53.78 7.27 -1.15
CA ALA A 197 -53.70 6.92 0.27
C ALA A 197 -54.37 5.59 0.65
N ALA A 198 -55.26 5.05 -0.20
CA ALA A 198 -55.92 3.76 0.06
C ALA A 198 -55.02 2.55 -0.25
N ASN A 199 -53.97 2.73 -1.04
CA ASN A 199 -53.09 1.66 -1.51
C ASN A 199 -51.71 1.79 -0.83
N ALA A 200 -51.63 1.40 0.44
CA ALA A 200 -50.37 1.40 1.17
C ALA A 200 -49.36 0.43 0.52
N PRO A 201 -48.08 0.81 0.49
CA PRO A 201 -46.97 -0.08 0.18
C PRO A 201 -47.04 -1.43 0.88
N ASP A 202 -46.87 -2.52 0.12
CA ASP A 202 -46.59 -3.84 0.65
C ASP A 202 -45.08 -4.11 0.53
N PRO A 203 -44.32 -4.13 1.64
CA PRO A 203 -42.89 -4.42 1.61
C PRO A 203 -42.53 -5.78 1.00
N ALA A 204 -43.45 -6.75 0.96
CA ALA A 204 -43.22 -8.04 0.32
C ALA A 204 -43.31 -7.99 -1.21
N LEU A 205 -43.98 -6.98 -1.77
CA LEU A 205 -44.18 -6.80 -3.21
C LEU A 205 -43.30 -5.71 -3.81
N GLN A 206 -42.77 -4.82 -2.96
CA GLN A 206 -41.93 -3.70 -3.40
C GLN A 206 -40.47 -4.08 -3.57
N ARG A 207 -39.84 -3.52 -4.61
CA ARG A 207 -38.40 -3.60 -4.83
C ARG A 207 -37.83 -2.20 -4.75
N PHE A 208 -37.12 -1.93 -3.67
CA PHE A 208 -36.46 -0.64 -3.46
C PHE A 208 -35.12 -0.58 -4.21
N GLU A 209 -34.87 0.58 -4.82
CA GLU A 209 -33.54 0.99 -5.22
C GLU A 209 -32.82 1.59 -4.01
N ASP A 210 -31.69 0.99 -3.61
CA ASP A 210 -30.88 1.52 -2.51
C ASP A 210 -30.10 2.76 -2.98
N ALA A 211 -30.28 3.89 -2.30
CA ALA A 211 -29.47 5.09 -2.53
C ALA A 211 -27.98 4.84 -2.24
N SER A 212 -27.69 3.93 -1.32
CA SER A 212 -26.35 3.41 -1.05
C SER A 212 -26.34 1.92 -1.35
N PRO A 213 -26.15 1.51 -2.62
CA PRO A 213 -26.18 0.10 -2.99
C PRO A 213 -24.99 -0.66 -2.38
N GLY A 214 -25.12 -1.98 -2.25
CA GLY A 214 -23.99 -2.84 -1.86
C GLY A 214 -22.86 -2.79 -2.91
N TRP A 215 -21.66 -3.17 -2.49
CA TRP A 215 -20.51 -3.29 -3.39
C TRP A 215 -20.82 -4.25 -4.54
N ARG A 216 -20.53 -3.83 -5.77
CA ARG A 216 -20.82 -4.62 -6.96
C ARG A 216 -19.70 -5.61 -7.20
N VAL A 217 -20.04 -6.79 -7.68
CA VAL A 217 -19.05 -7.77 -8.14
C VAL A 217 -18.35 -7.28 -9.41
N GLN A 218 -17.18 -7.84 -9.71
CA GLN A 218 -16.48 -7.61 -10.97
C GLN A 218 -17.36 -8.00 -12.17
N VAL A 219 -17.43 -7.13 -13.17
CA VAL A 219 -18.19 -7.35 -14.42
C VAL A 219 -17.35 -7.20 -15.68
N LYS A 220 -16.09 -6.78 -15.56
CA LYS A 220 -15.11 -6.64 -16.66
C LYS A 220 -13.80 -7.30 -16.27
N GLN A 221 -13.10 -7.89 -17.23
CA GLN A 221 -11.79 -8.53 -17.02
C GLN A 221 -10.91 -8.33 -18.27
N MET A 222 -9.60 -8.27 -18.07
CA MET A 222 -8.58 -8.03 -19.08
C MET A 222 -7.41 -8.97 -18.81
N ALA A 223 -6.94 -9.66 -19.84
CA ALA A 223 -5.98 -10.76 -19.72
C ALA A 223 -4.53 -10.37 -20.10
N GLY A 224 -4.19 -9.09 -20.07
CA GLY A 224 -2.97 -8.53 -20.65
C GLY A 224 -3.00 -8.55 -22.18
N GLN A 225 -1.82 -8.72 -22.79
CA GLN A 225 -1.69 -8.84 -24.25
C GLN A 225 -2.35 -10.13 -24.77
N LEU A 226 -3.20 -9.99 -25.79
CA LEU A 226 -3.87 -11.14 -26.44
C LEU A 226 -3.12 -11.64 -27.68
N ALA A 227 -2.17 -10.86 -28.18
CA ALA A 227 -1.31 -11.20 -29.30
C ALA A 227 0.10 -10.62 -29.07
N PRO A 228 1.14 -11.17 -29.72
CA PRO A 228 2.48 -10.61 -29.63
C PRO A 228 2.51 -9.14 -30.05
N GLN A 229 3.27 -8.33 -29.31
CA GLN A 229 3.49 -6.93 -29.62
C GLN A 229 4.07 -6.75 -31.04
N PRO A 230 3.60 -5.75 -31.82
CA PRO A 230 4.18 -5.48 -33.14
C PRO A 230 5.68 -5.20 -33.05
N ALA A 231 6.49 -5.85 -33.89
CA ALA A 231 7.95 -5.71 -33.87
C ALA A 231 8.44 -4.26 -34.04
N ALA A 232 7.65 -3.41 -34.72
CA ALA A 232 7.96 -2.00 -34.90
C ALA A 232 7.93 -1.19 -33.59
N THR A 233 7.20 -1.66 -32.58
CA THR A 233 7.02 -0.95 -31.29
C THR A 233 7.85 -1.54 -30.16
N LEU A 234 8.62 -2.61 -30.41
CA LEU A 234 9.58 -3.16 -29.44
C LEU A 234 10.69 -2.13 -29.14
N PRO A 235 11.18 -2.08 -27.88
CA PRO A 235 12.23 -1.14 -27.50
C PRO A 235 13.53 -1.42 -28.24
N ARG A 236 14.26 -0.35 -28.58
CA ARG A 236 15.53 -0.42 -29.30
C ARG A 236 16.64 0.28 -28.54
N SER A 237 17.81 -0.34 -28.55
CA SER A 237 19.04 0.21 -27.99
C SER A 237 20.07 0.40 -29.09
N SER A 238 20.91 1.42 -28.94
CA SER A 238 22.09 1.58 -29.78
C SER A 238 23.28 0.73 -29.29
N ALA A 239 23.21 0.23 -28.05
CA ALA A 239 24.20 -0.65 -27.47
C ALA A 239 23.92 -2.12 -27.85
N ALA A 240 24.99 -2.86 -28.13
CA ALA A 240 24.89 -4.32 -28.27
C ALA A 240 24.75 -4.97 -26.89
N PHE A 241 24.10 -6.13 -26.85
CA PHE A 241 24.05 -6.93 -25.63
C PHE A 241 25.48 -7.38 -25.25
N PRO A 242 25.91 -7.16 -23.99
CA PRO A 242 27.23 -7.58 -23.55
C PRO A 242 27.31 -9.10 -23.47
N ALA A 243 28.54 -9.63 -23.49
CA ALA A 243 28.75 -11.05 -23.20
C ALA A 243 28.31 -11.37 -21.76
N PRO A 244 27.57 -12.47 -21.53
CA PRO A 244 27.21 -12.92 -20.19
C PRO A 244 28.45 -13.16 -19.32
N VAL A 245 28.35 -12.86 -18.02
CA VAL A 245 29.43 -13.07 -17.05
C VAL A 245 28.94 -14.02 -15.96
N ALA A 246 29.61 -15.16 -15.82
CA ALA A 246 29.29 -16.12 -14.76
C ALA A 246 29.81 -15.63 -13.40
N GLN A 247 28.97 -15.69 -12.39
CA GLN A 247 29.35 -15.49 -11.00
C GLN A 247 29.98 -16.78 -10.43
N PRO A 248 30.94 -16.66 -9.50
CA PRO A 248 31.48 -17.79 -8.77
C PRO A 248 30.37 -18.61 -8.10
N VAL A 249 30.48 -19.93 -8.16
CA VAL A 249 29.59 -20.82 -7.42
C VAL A 249 30.05 -20.83 -5.96
N PRO A 250 29.19 -20.50 -4.98
CA PRO A 250 29.55 -20.56 -3.57
C PRO A 250 29.97 -21.98 -3.17
N ASP A 251 31.08 -22.10 -2.45
CA ASP A 251 31.52 -23.36 -1.85
C ASP A 251 30.75 -23.59 -0.54
N ALA A 252 29.54 -24.11 -0.66
CA ALA A 252 28.65 -24.40 0.46
C ALA A 252 28.30 -25.91 0.51
N PRO A 253 28.21 -26.51 1.71
CA PRO A 253 27.86 -27.91 1.84
C PRO A 253 26.43 -28.19 1.37
N ALA A 254 26.19 -29.39 0.84
CA ALA A 254 24.86 -29.82 0.39
C ALA A 254 23.83 -29.90 1.52
N LEU A 255 24.27 -30.03 2.78
CA LEU A 255 23.45 -29.82 3.97
C LEU A 255 24.14 -28.83 4.90
N GLN A 256 23.49 -27.70 5.17
CA GLN A 256 23.91 -26.71 6.15
C GLN A 256 23.04 -26.84 7.39
N SER A 257 23.62 -27.07 8.58
CA SER A 257 22.85 -27.13 9.83
C SER A 257 22.21 -25.77 10.11
N LEU A 258 20.90 -25.78 10.37
CA LEU A 258 20.14 -24.64 10.89
C LEU A 258 20.05 -24.71 12.41
N ASP A 259 19.83 -25.93 12.91
CA ASP A 259 19.83 -26.28 14.33
C ASP A 259 20.20 -27.77 14.50
N ALA A 260 19.98 -28.34 15.70
CA ALA A 260 20.32 -29.71 16.04
C ALA A 260 19.49 -30.79 15.30
N ALA A 261 18.33 -30.41 14.76
CA ALA A 261 17.35 -31.30 14.13
C ALA A 261 16.97 -30.88 12.69
N SER A 262 17.41 -29.71 12.24
CA SER A 262 17.05 -29.13 10.94
C SER A 262 18.28 -28.73 10.13
N TRP A 263 18.23 -28.99 8.83
CA TRP A 263 19.28 -28.66 7.86
C TRP A 263 18.68 -28.00 6.62
N ARG A 264 19.31 -26.94 6.11
CA ARG A 264 19.04 -26.39 4.78
C ARG A 264 19.67 -27.30 3.72
N VAL A 265 18.88 -27.70 2.74
CA VAL A 265 19.34 -28.46 1.57
C VAL A 265 19.92 -27.49 0.54
N GLY A 266 21.21 -27.63 0.26
CA GLY A 266 21.98 -26.82 -0.68
C GLY A 266 22.50 -27.62 -1.88
N ALA A 267 23.58 -27.15 -2.50
CA ALA A 267 24.25 -27.77 -3.66
C ALA A 267 23.28 -28.18 -4.79
N TRP A 268 22.28 -27.34 -5.04
CA TRP A 268 21.28 -27.59 -6.08
C TRP A 268 21.89 -27.46 -7.46
N GLN A 269 21.37 -28.25 -8.39
CA GLN A 269 21.66 -28.20 -9.81
C GLN A 269 20.34 -27.97 -10.57
N LEU A 270 20.41 -27.24 -11.67
CA LEU A 270 19.29 -26.91 -12.56
C LEU A 270 19.56 -27.44 -13.98
N ALA A 271 18.53 -28.01 -14.59
CA ALA A 271 18.50 -28.30 -16.02
C ALA A 271 17.10 -28.06 -16.58
N ALA A 272 17.02 -27.65 -17.84
CA ALA A 272 15.74 -27.58 -18.55
C ALA A 272 15.24 -28.99 -18.85
N ALA A 273 13.94 -29.28 -18.64
CA ALA A 273 13.41 -30.62 -18.91
C ALA A 273 13.64 -31.09 -20.36
N PRO A 274 13.49 -30.24 -21.41
CA PRO A 274 13.82 -30.63 -22.77
C PRO A 274 15.29 -31.06 -22.99
N GLU A 275 16.25 -30.51 -22.21
CA GLU A 275 17.67 -30.89 -22.30
C GLU A 275 17.95 -32.29 -21.74
N LEU A 276 17.04 -32.85 -20.93
CA LEU A 276 17.17 -34.16 -20.30
C LEU A 276 16.43 -35.28 -21.05
N GLY A 277 15.79 -34.97 -22.18
CA GLY A 277 15.09 -35.94 -23.01
C GLY A 277 13.97 -36.66 -22.26
N GLN A 278 14.03 -38.00 -22.21
CA GLN A 278 13.01 -38.86 -21.58
C GLN A 278 13.30 -39.16 -20.10
N ALA A 279 14.22 -38.43 -19.47
CA ALA A 279 14.50 -38.60 -18.05
C ALA A 279 13.25 -38.31 -17.20
N THR A 280 13.00 -39.14 -16.19
CA THR A 280 11.88 -39.01 -15.26
C THR A 280 12.39 -38.66 -13.87
N GLY A 281 11.51 -38.18 -12.97
CA GLY A 281 11.89 -37.96 -11.56
C GLY A 281 12.44 -39.24 -10.90
N ALA A 282 11.91 -40.41 -11.28
CA ALA A 282 12.39 -41.70 -10.80
C ALA A 282 13.82 -42.03 -11.24
N THR A 283 14.25 -41.57 -12.42
CA THR A 283 15.64 -41.77 -12.89
C THR A 283 16.57 -40.71 -12.34
N LEU A 284 16.13 -39.44 -12.29
CA LEU A 284 16.95 -38.30 -11.87
C LEU A 284 17.24 -38.26 -10.37
N SER A 285 16.39 -38.89 -9.56
CA SER A 285 16.56 -38.98 -8.12
C SER A 285 17.20 -40.29 -7.65
N ARG A 286 17.75 -41.15 -8.52
CA ARG A 286 18.38 -42.40 -8.04
C ARG A 286 19.69 -42.13 -7.32
N ARG A 287 20.02 -42.98 -6.34
CA ARG A 287 21.21 -42.85 -5.48
C ARG A 287 22.53 -43.11 -6.22
N ASP A 288 22.48 -44.06 -7.14
CA ASP A 288 23.57 -44.48 -8.03
C ASP A 288 23.72 -43.56 -9.25
N ASP A 289 22.76 -42.66 -9.47
CA ASP A 289 22.85 -41.69 -10.53
C ASP A 289 23.96 -40.66 -10.23
N THR A 290 25.05 -40.79 -10.96
CA THR A 290 26.17 -39.86 -10.98
C THR A 290 26.19 -39.02 -12.26
N THR A 291 25.09 -38.96 -13.03
CA THR A 291 25.09 -38.28 -14.33
C THR A 291 25.37 -36.77 -14.19
N GLY A 292 26.65 -36.44 -14.24
CA GLY A 292 27.17 -35.10 -14.50
C GLY A 292 27.14 -34.82 -16.00
N SER A 293 25.95 -34.71 -16.59
CA SER A 293 25.85 -34.22 -17.97
C SER A 293 26.21 -32.74 -18.03
N ALA A 294 26.68 -32.27 -19.19
CA ALA A 294 26.93 -30.85 -19.45
C ALA A 294 25.65 -29.97 -19.34
N SER A 295 24.47 -30.58 -19.25
CA SER A 295 23.18 -29.87 -19.13
C SER A 295 22.88 -29.40 -17.71
N TRP A 296 23.55 -29.91 -16.68
CA TRP A 296 23.33 -29.47 -15.30
C TRP A 296 24.17 -28.25 -14.96
N ARG A 297 23.54 -27.25 -14.33
CA ARG A 297 24.17 -26.00 -13.91
C ARG A 297 24.01 -25.83 -12.41
N ALA A 298 25.00 -25.32 -11.70
CA ALA A 298 24.84 -25.03 -10.27
C ALA A 298 23.73 -23.98 -10.07
N ALA A 299 22.71 -24.33 -9.29
CA ALA A 299 21.51 -23.53 -9.10
C ALA A 299 21.63 -22.62 -7.87
N THR A 300 21.07 -21.42 -7.99
CA THR A 300 20.91 -20.49 -6.88
C THR A 300 19.57 -20.78 -6.21
N VAL A 301 19.60 -21.32 -4.98
CA VAL A 301 18.43 -21.62 -4.14
C VAL A 301 18.72 -21.07 -2.74
N PRO A 302 17.89 -20.16 -2.19
CA PRO A 302 16.64 -19.65 -2.76
C PRO A 302 16.87 -18.78 -4.00
N GLY A 303 16.04 -18.97 -5.03
CA GLY A 303 16.15 -18.25 -6.29
C GLY A 303 15.27 -18.84 -7.40
N THR A 304 15.27 -18.18 -8.55
CA THR A 304 14.49 -18.60 -9.72
C THR A 304 15.37 -19.24 -10.80
N VAL A 305 14.71 -19.78 -11.82
CA VAL A 305 15.37 -20.23 -13.05
C VAL A 305 16.19 -19.10 -13.66
N LEU A 306 15.61 -17.91 -13.82
CA LEU A 306 16.29 -16.75 -14.39
C LEU A 306 17.49 -16.33 -13.54
N THR A 307 17.35 -16.30 -12.22
CA THR A 307 18.47 -16.02 -11.30
C THR A 307 19.64 -16.95 -11.57
N THR A 308 19.37 -18.26 -11.60
CA THR A 308 20.40 -19.27 -11.86
C THR A 308 21.06 -19.07 -13.22
N LEU A 309 20.29 -18.85 -14.28
CA LEU A 309 20.85 -18.74 -15.64
C LEU A 309 21.69 -17.47 -15.82
N VAL A 310 21.31 -16.36 -15.18
CA VAL A 310 22.13 -15.14 -15.14
C VAL A 310 23.41 -15.38 -14.34
N ASP A 311 23.32 -15.93 -13.12
CA ASP A 311 24.48 -16.16 -12.27
C ASP A 311 25.47 -17.18 -12.88
N ARG A 312 25.02 -18.06 -13.78
CA ARG A 312 25.87 -19.02 -14.49
C ARG A 312 26.36 -18.53 -15.85
N GLY A 313 26.13 -17.25 -16.18
CA GLY A 313 26.61 -16.64 -17.42
C GLY A 313 25.94 -17.20 -18.68
N VAL A 314 24.68 -17.63 -18.59
CA VAL A 314 23.90 -18.02 -19.77
C VAL A 314 23.29 -16.79 -20.45
N TYR A 315 22.84 -15.82 -19.65
CA TYR A 315 22.25 -14.57 -20.12
C TYR A 315 22.97 -13.36 -19.52
N PRO A 316 23.01 -12.21 -20.23
CA PRO A 316 23.50 -10.96 -19.66
C PRO A 316 22.60 -10.51 -18.51
N ASP A 317 23.11 -9.66 -17.61
CA ASP A 317 22.32 -9.17 -16.47
C ASP A 317 21.12 -8.35 -16.99
N PRO A 318 19.87 -8.82 -16.77
CA PRO A 318 18.67 -8.16 -17.28
C PRO A 318 18.38 -6.82 -16.57
N ASP A 319 19.08 -6.52 -15.46
CA ASP A 319 19.00 -5.25 -14.74
C ASP A 319 19.58 -4.07 -15.57
N ILE A 320 20.32 -4.36 -16.66
CA ILE A 320 21.05 -3.37 -17.45
C ILE A 320 20.42 -3.12 -18.83
N GLY A 321 19.97 -1.89 -19.07
CA GLY A 321 19.44 -1.40 -20.34
C GLY A 321 18.35 -2.31 -20.87
N LEU A 322 18.49 -2.74 -22.12
CA LEU A 322 17.54 -3.67 -22.76
C LEU A 322 17.98 -5.13 -22.67
N ASN A 323 18.91 -5.51 -21.80
CA ASN A 323 19.43 -6.90 -21.75
C ASN A 323 18.33 -7.95 -21.51
N ASN A 324 17.22 -7.60 -20.86
CA ASN A 324 16.06 -8.48 -20.70
C ASN A 324 15.47 -8.94 -22.06
N MET A 325 15.70 -8.19 -23.14
CA MET A 325 15.31 -8.54 -24.52
C MET A 325 16.18 -9.64 -25.14
N ALA A 326 17.35 -9.93 -24.57
CA ALA A 326 18.20 -11.04 -25.01
C ALA A 326 17.74 -12.41 -24.47
N ILE A 327 16.77 -12.41 -23.55
CA ILE A 327 16.35 -13.58 -22.79
C ILE A 327 15.02 -14.08 -23.33
N PRO A 328 14.88 -15.38 -23.69
CA PRO A 328 13.70 -15.88 -24.38
C PRO A 328 12.50 -16.08 -23.43
N GLU A 329 11.30 -15.77 -23.90
CA GLU A 329 10.04 -16.07 -23.18
C GLU A 329 9.80 -17.57 -22.95
N ALA A 330 10.53 -18.45 -23.66
CA ALA A 330 10.42 -19.91 -23.51
C ALA A 330 10.71 -20.38 -22.07
N LEU A 331 11.44 -19.61 -21.25
CA LEU A 331 11.76 -19.99 -19.86
C LEU A 331 10.50 -20.18 -19.00
N SER A 332 9.44 -19.42 -19.29
CA SER A 332 8.14 -19.50 -18.62
C SER A 332 7.19 -20.56 -19.20
N ARG A 333 7.61 -21.30 -20.24
CA ARG A 333 6.76 -22.22 -21.02
C ARG A 333 7.28 -23.65 -21.05
N GLN A 334 8.21 -23.98 -20.17
CA GLN A 334 8.81 -25.30 -20.07
C GLN A 334 9.05 -25.68 -18.61
N ASP A 335 9.13 -26.99 -18.35
CA ASP A 335 9.48 -27.48 -17.03
C ASP A 335 10.98 -27.44 -16.78
N TRP A 336 11.32 -27.38 -15.51
CA TRP A 336 12.69 -27.32 -15.01
C TRP A 336 12.92 -28.41 -13.98
N TRP A 337 14.09 -29.02 -14.00
CA TRP A 337 14.50 -29.98 -12.99
C TRP A 337 15.53 -29.37 -12.07
N TYR A 338 15.23 -29.41 -10.78
CA TYR A 338 16.18 -29.15 -9.71
C TYR A 338 16.63 -30.48 -9.11
N ARG A 339 17.93 -30.60 -8.81
CA ARG A 339 18.50 -31.81 -8.22
C ARG A 339 19.52 -31.46 -7.14
N SER A 340 19.50 -32.18 -6.02
CA SER A 340 20.53 -32.08 -4.98
C SER A 340 20.85 -33.47 -4.44
N SER A 341 22.08 -33.64 -3.93
CA SER A 341 22.49 -34.87 -3.28
C SER A 341 23.31 -34.61 -2.03
N PHE A 342 23.05 -35.38 -0.98
CA PHE A 342 23.73 -35.25 0.31
C PHE A 342 23.78 -36.59 1.04
N ASP A 343 24.69 -36.71 2.01
CA ASP A 343 24.70 -37.83 2.95
C ASP A 343 23.77 -37.56 4.13
N LEU A 344 22.98 -38.57 4.52
CA LEU A 344 22.07 -38.43 5.66
C LEU A 344 22.87 -38.23 6.97
N PRO A 345 22.68 -37.11 7.70
CA PRO A 345 23.40 -36.85 8.93
C PRO A 345 23.13 -37.92 9.99
N ALA A 346 24.14 -38.25 10.80
CA ALA A 346 23.99 -39.24 11.88
C ALA A 346 22.86 -38.89 12.86
N ALA A 347 22.70 -37.60 13.19
CA ALA A 347 21.64 -37.10 14.07
C ALA A 347 20.22 -37.29 13.51
N ALA A 348 20.08 -37.47 12.19
CA ALA A 348 18.80 -37.72 11.53
C ALA A 348 18.45 -39.22 11.41
N GLN A 349 19.40 -40.13 11.68
CA GLN A 349 19.18 -41.56 11.50
C GLN A 349 18.19 -42.11 12.55
N GLY A 350 17.25 -42.94 12.11
CA GLY A 350 16.22 -43.54 12.98
C GLY A 350 15.16 -42.56 13.50
N LYS A 351 15.17 -41.32 13.01
CA LYS A 351 14.15 -40.30 13.28
C LYS A 351 13.09 -40.27 12.19
N ARG A 352 11.97 -39.60 12.46
CA ARG A 352 11.02 -39.20 11.43
C ARG A 352 11.60 -38.03 10.66
N LEU A 353 11.56 -38.08 9.33
CA LEU A 353 12.20 -37.10 8.45
C LEU A 353 11.15 -36.44 7.57
N GLU A 354 11.13 -35.11 7.55
CA GLU A 354 10.26 -34.29 6.70
C GLU A 354 11.13 -33.41 5.79
N LEU A 355 10.83 -33.39 4.49
CA LEU A 355 11.29 -32.33 3.59
C LEU A 355 10.27 -31.20 3.59
N LEU A 356 10.75 -30.00 3.89
CA LEU A 356 9.98 -28.76 3.89
C LEU A 356 10.45 -27.85 2.75
N PHE A 357 9.59 -27.63 1.77
CA PHE A 357 9.78 -26.64 0.72
C PHE A 357 9.06 -25.36 1.12
N ASN A 358 9.81 -24.29 1.41
CA ASN A 358 9.21 -23.04 1.91
C ASN A 358 8.50 -22.21 0.84
N GLY A 359 8.73 -22.51 -0.44
CA GLY A 359 8.10 -21.85 -1.57
C GLY A 359 8.61 -22.42 -2.89
N ILE A 360 7.68 -22.87 -3.74
CA ILE A 360 7.95 -23.30 -5.12
C ILE A 360 7.02 -22.50 -6.01
N ASN A 361 7.57 -21.80 -6.99
CA ASN A 361 6.74 -21.17 -8.02
C ASN A 361 6.86 -21.98 -9.32
N TYR A 362 5.81 -22.58 -9.86
CA TYR A 362 4.43 -22.57 -9.39
C TYR A 362 3.91 -23.94 -8.94
N ALA A 363 4.22 -25.00 -9.68
CA ALA A 363 3.90 -26.37 -9.27
C ALA A 363 5.17 -27.20 -9.14
N GLY A 364 5.22 -28.07 -8.14
CA GLY A 364 6.38 -28.92 -7.82
C GLY A 364 6.00 -30.40 -7.75
N GLU A 365 6.78 -31.27 -8.39
CA GLU A 365 6.74 -32.73 -8.19
C GLU A 365 8.03 -33.18 -7.51
N VAL A 366 7.93 -33.73 -6.31
CA VAL A 366 9.10 -34.03 -5.47
C VAL A 366 9.39 -35.53 -5.49
N TRP A 367 10.64 -35.87 -5.79
CA TRP A 367 11.15 -37.23 -5.88
C TRP A 367 12.37 -37.42 -4.98
N VAL A 368 12.41 -38.52 -4.25
CA VAL A 368 13.51 -38.88 -3.36
C VAL A 368 13.91 -40.33 -3.63
N ASN A 369 15.18 -40.56 -3.97
CA ASN A 369 15.72 -41.91 -4.18
C ASN A 369 14.90 -42.77 -5.17
N GLY A 370 14.37 -42.16 -6.23
CA GLY A 370 13.58 -42.82 -7.26
C GLY A 370 12.07 -42.88 -7.01
N VAL A 371 11.59 -42.38 -5.86
CA VAL A 371 10.17 -42.46 -5.45
C VAL A 371 9.56 -41.06 -5.41
N GLN A 372 8.39 -40.87 -6.01
CA GLN A 372 7.63 -39.62 -5.88
C GLN A 372 7.02 -39.55 -4.48
N VAL A 373 7.34 -38.50 -3.73
CA VAL A 373 6.86 -38.32 -2.35
C VAL A 373 5.68 -37.35 -2.27
N GLY A 374 5.45 -36.54 -3.31
CA GLY A 374 4.24 -35.73 -3.41
C GLY A 374 4.32 -34.61 -4.45
N ARG A 375 3.30 -33.75 -4.41
CA ARG A 375 3.14 -32.57 -5.27
C ARG A 375 2.75 -31.36 -4.43
N THR A 376 3.11 -30.16 -4.90
CA THR A 376 2.65 -28.89 -4.33
C THR A 376 2.31 -27.91 -5.46
N ARG A 377 1.45 -26.93 -5.18
CA ARG A 377 1.01 -25.91 -6.14
C ARG A 377 0.69 -24.59 -5.42
N GLY A 378 1.03 -23.48 -6.07
CA GLY A 378 0.90 -22.14 -5.53
C GLY A 378 2.22 -21.67 -4.93
N ALA A 379 2.59 -20.42 -5.20
CA ALA A 379 3.91 -19.90 -4.85
C ALA A 379 4.15 -19.81 -3.33
N PHE A 380 3.09 -19.75 -2.53
CA PHE A 380 3.16 -19.27 -1.14
C PHE A 380 2.90 -20.35 -0.08
N ALA A 381 2.32 -21.49 -0.46
CA ALA A 381 2.13 -22.62 0.44
C ALA A 381 3.43 -23.41 0.65
N ARG A 382 3.64 -23.89 1.88
CA ARG A 382 4.76 -24.79 2.20
C ARG A 382 4.43 -26.21 1.74
N GLY A 383 5.35 -26.83 1.00
CA GLY A 383 5.29 -28.27 0.69
C GLY A 383 5.92 -29.08 1.83
N ARG A 384 5.17 -29.98 2.46
CA ARG A 384 5.65 -30.85 3.55
C ARG A 384 5.54 -32.32 3.14
N PHE A 385 6.66 -33.03 3.12
CA PHE A 385 6.70 -34.42 2.66
C PHE A 385 7.42 -35.31 3.68
N ASP A 386 6.75 -36.33 4.20
CA ASP A 386 7.40 -37.36 5.01
C ASP A 386 8.27 -38.23 4.09
N VAL A 387 9.57 -38.28 4.42
CA VAL A 387 10.59 -38.98 3.63
C VAL A 387 11.34 -40.01 4.47
N SER A 388 10.81 -40.35 5.65
CA SER A 388 11.43 -41.27 6.62
C SER A 388 11.75 -42.64 6.01
N THR A 389 10.88 -43.12 5.12
CA THR A 389 11.06 -44.44 4.48
C THR A 389 11.94 -44.39 3.24
N GLN A 390 12.09 -43.23 2.62
CA GLN A 390 12.78 -43.01 1.35
C GLN A 390 14.26 -42.68 1.59
N LEU A 391 14.57 -41.83 2.57
CA LEU A 391 15.95 -41.49 2.93
C LEU A 391 16.65 -42.69 3.59
N LYS A 392 17.92 -42.88 3.27
CA LYS A 392 18.75 -44.01 3.73
C LYS A 392 20.10 -43.49 4.26
N PRO A 393 20.79 -44.24 5.13
CA PRO A 393 22.18 -43.94 5.48
C PRO A 393 23.08 -43.82 4.23
N GLY A 394 24.05 -42.89 4.29
CA GLY A 394 24.89 -42.51 3.15
C GLY A 394 24.17 -41.58 2.16
N ARG A 395 24.56 -41.64 0.88
CA ARG A 395 24.11 -40.70 -0.14
C ARG A 395 22.62 -40.81 -0.44
N ASN A 396 21.94 -39.69 -0.54
CA ASN A 396 20.56 -39.54 -0.99
C ASN A 396 20.49 -38.50 -2.10
N VAL A 397 19.50 -38.64 -2.98
CA VAL A 397 19.28 -37.70 -4.08
C VAL A 397 17.81 -37.28 -4.09
N ILE A 398 17.61 -35.97 -4.21
CA ILE A 398 16.30 -35.34 -4.40
C ILE A 398 16.26 -34.78 -5.81
N ALA A 399 15.16 -35.01 -6.52
CA ALA A 399 14.86 -34.32 -7.77
C ALA A 399 13.47 -33.66 -7.67
N VAL A 400 13.35 -32.45 -8.18
CA VAL A 400 12.12 -31.67 -8.18
C VAL A 400 11.83 -31.18 -9.58
N ARG A 401 10.68 -31.57 -10.13
CA ARG A 401 10.16 -30.96 -11.37
C ARG A 401 9.41 -29.70 -10.97
N VAL A 402 9.86 -28.56 -11.45
CA VAL A 402 9.19 -27.27 -11.29
C VAL A 402 8.52 -26.91 -12.61
N SER A 403 7.20 -26.75 -12.56
CA SER A 403 6.40 -26.24 -13.66
C SER A 403 6.05 -24.77 -13.40
N PRO A 404 6.32 -23.86 -14.35
CA PRO A 404 5.87 -22.47 -14.28
C PRO A 404 4.34 -22.33 -14.16
N PRO A 405 3.83 -21.14 -13.83
CA PRO A 405 2.39 -20.84 -13.88
C PRO A 405 1.80 -21.27 -15.23
N PRO A 406 0.67 -22.00 -15.28
CA PRO A 406 0.14 -22.55 -16.52
C PRO A 406 -0.39 -21.48 -17.49
N HIS A 407 -0.69 -20.28 -17.01
CA HIS A 407 -1.13 -19.17 -17.84
C HIS A 407 -0.15 -17.97 -17.76
N PRO A 408 1.09 -18.09 -18.29
CA PRO A 408 2.15 -17.07 -18.11
C PRO A 408 1.92 -15.75 -18.88
N GLY A 409 0.79 -15.62 -19.58
CA GLY A 409 0.45 -14.45 -20.39
C GLY A 409 1.35 -14.23 -21.61
N ILE A 410 1.28 -13.04 -22.19
CA ILE A 410 2.14 -12.55 -23.26
C ILE A 410 2.80 -11.27 -22.75
N ALA A 411 4.13 -11.20 -22.79
CA ALA A 411 4.87 -10.02 -22.36
C ALA A 411 4.55 -8.79 -23.22
N HIS A 412 4.41 -7.64 -22.56
CA HIS A 412 4.47 -6.32 -23.20
C HIS A 412 5.84 -5.70 -22.90
N GLU A 413 6.55 -5.30 -23.96
CA GLU A 413 7.82 -4.60 -23.85
C GLU A 413 7.60 -3.10 -23.94
N GLN A 414 7.83 -2.44 -22.80
CA GLN A 414 7.72 -1.02 -22.63
C GLN A 414 8.65 -0.26 -23.61
N SER A 415 8.16 0.76 -24.30
CA SER A 415 8.98 1.59 -25.20
C SER A 415 8.39 2.98 -25.35
N MET A 416 9.14 3.93 -25.91
CA MET A 416 8.60 5.27 -26.19
C MET A 416 7.41 5.25 -27.14
N SER A 417 7.36 4.26 -28.04
CA SER A 417 6.30 4.11 -29.05
C SER A 417 5.10 3.31 -28.55
N ALA A 418 5.31 2.32 -27.68
CA ALA A 418 4.27 1.44 -27.15
C ALA A 418 3.69 1.96 -25.82
N GLY A 419 4.42 2.84 -25.12
CA GLY A 419 4.12 3.27 -23.76
C GLY A 419 4.26 2.13 -22.74
N VAL A 420 3.64 2.34 -21.56
CA VAL A 420 3.60 1.39 -20.44
C VAL A 420 2.96 0.05 -20.79
N GLY A 421 2.04 0.03 -21.75
CA GLY A 421 1.21 -1.13 -22.05
C GLY A 421 0.10 -1.37 -21.03
N GLU A 422 -0.53 -2.53 -21.15
CA GLU A 422 -1.52 -3.00 -20.18
C GLU A 422 -0.82 -3.77 -19.06
N ASN A 423 -1.34 -3.65 -17.83
CA ASN A 423 -0.86 -4.48 -16.72
C ASN A 423 -1.25 -5.94 -16.96
N GLY A 424 -0.32 -6.88 -16.74
CA GLY A 424 -0.55 -8.31 -16.95
C GLY A 424 -1.84 -8.81 -16.29
N GLY A 425 -2.52 -9.78 -16.89
CA GLY A 425 -3.84 -10.21 -16.42
C GLY A 425 -4.10 -11.69 -16.54
N MET A 426 -3.44 -12.37 -17.48
CA MET A 426 -3.64 -13.79 -17.71
C MET A 426 -3.16 -14.63 -16.53
N GLN A 427 -2.02 -14.27 -15.96
CA GLN A 427 -1.41 -14.98 -14.82
C GLN A 427 -2.24 -14.88 -13.54
N ALA A 428 -3.12 -13.88 -13.41
CA ALA A 428 -4.02 -13.76 -12.26
C ALA A 428 -5.01 -14.93 -12.14
N LEU A 429 -5.31 -15.64 -13.25
CA LEU A 429 -6.11 -16.87 -13.24
C LEU A 429 -5.51 -17.96 -12.35
N ASP A 430 -4.18 -17.98 -12.22
CA ASP A 430 -3.45 -18.99 -11.45
C ASP A 430 -3.51 -18.74 -9.94
N GLY A 431 -4.05 -17.60 -9.50
CA GLY A 431 -4.28 -17.26 -8.09
C GLY A 431 -2.99 -16.95 -7.33
N PRO A 432 -2.53 -17.81 -6.39
CA PRO A 432 -1.35 -17.57 -5.55
C PRO A 432 -0.03 -17.59 -6.35
N THR A 433 0.28 -16.51 -7.06
CA THR A 433 1.53 -16.31 -7.79
C THR A 433 1.94 -14.83 -7.80
N PHE A 434 3.10 -14.53 -8.37
CA PHE A 434 3.66 -13.18 -8.51
C PHE A 434 3.08 -12.49 -9.75
N ILE A 435 1.81 -12.07 -9.71
CA ILE A 435 1.06 -11.60 -10.89
C ILE A 435 1.74 -10.47 -11.68
N ALA A 436 2.57 -9.65 -11.03
CA ALA A 436 3.31 -8.57 -11.71
C ALA A 436 4.46 -9.09 -12.60
N SER A 437 4.83 -10.36 -12.49
CA SER A 437 5.90 -10.98 -13.29
C SER A 437 5.52 -11.10 -14.77
N GLU A 438 4.23 -11.05 -15.11
CA GLU A 438 3.75 -10.92 -16.48
C GLU A 438 4.13 -9.57 -17.12
N GLY A 439 4.42 -8.56 -16.30
CA GLY A 439 4.65 -7.17 -16.67
C GLY A 439 3.60 -6.26 -16.03
N TRP A 440 4.03 -5.09 -15.57
CA TRP A 440 3.19 -4.08 -14.92
C TRP A 440 3.71 -2.66 -15.24
N ASP A 441 3.01 -1.62 -14.78
CA ASP A 441 3.39 -0.22 -15.01
C ASP A 441 4.65 0.26 -14.25
N TRP A 442 5.25 -0.59 -13.40
CA TRP A 442 6.49 -0.34 -12.65
C TRP A 442 7.55 -1.44 -12.80
N ILE A 443 7.30 -2.45 -13.64
CA ILE A 443 8.20 -3.59 -13.85
C ILE A 443 7.94 -4.23 -15.22
N PRO A 444 8.97 -4.56 -16.02
CA PRO A 444 8.79 -5.29 -17.26
C PRO A 444 8.45 -6.75 -16.99
N ALA A 445 8.09 -7.49 -18.04
CA ALA A 445 7.87 -8.92 -17.93
C ALA A 445 9.15 -9.66 -17.47
N VAL A 446 9.02 -10.50 -16.44
CA VAL A 446 10.08 -11.38 -15.95
C VAL A 446 10.04 -12.68 -16.74
N ARG A 447 11.11 -13.01 -17.48
CA ARG A 447 11.10 -14.05 -18.53
C ARG A 447 10.77 -15.47 -18.09
N ASP A 448 11.07 -15.81 -16.84
CA ASP A 448 10.73 -17.11 -16.24
C ASP A 448 9.44 -17.05 -15.40
N ARG A 449 8.78 -15.89 -15.33
CA ARG A 449 7.65 -15.60 -14.42
C ARG A 449 7.94 -15.98 -12.96
N ASN A 450 9.20 -15.79 -12.56
CA ASN A 450 9.75 -16.19 -11.28
C ASN A 450 9.59 -17.69 -10.95
N ALA A 451 9.53 -18.58 -11.94
CA ALA A 451 9.49 -20.02 -11.68
C ALA A 451 10.78 -20.51 -11.00
N GLY A 452 10.66 -21.37 -9.99
CA GLY A 452 11.81 -21.96 -9.29
C GLY A 452 11.55 -22.30 -7.83
N LEU A 453 12.63 -22.74 -7.17
CA LEU A 453 12.68 -22.93 -5.70
C LEU A 453 13.04 -21.58 -5.05
N TRP A 454 12.06 -20.67 -5.04
CA TRP A 454 12.29 -19.27 -4.68
C TRP A 454 12.49 -19.05 -3.16
N GLN A 455 12.18 -20.05 -2.32
CA GLN A 455 12.57 -20.08 -0.90
C GLN A 455 13.34 -21.37 -0.57
N ASP A 456 13.95 -21.38 0.62
CA ASP A 456 14.76 -22.49 1.13
C ASP A 456 14.02 -23.83 1.16
N VAL A 457 14.77 -24.91 0.95
CA VAL A 457 14.36 -26.29 1.21
C VAL A 457 15.06 -26.79 2.46
N GLN A 458 14.32 -27.42 3.38
CA GLN A 458 14.83 -27.91 4.64
C GLN A 458 14.57 -29.41 4.81
N LEU A 459 15.51 -30.11 5.43
CA LEU A 459 15.32 -31.44 5.99
C LEU A 459 15.16 -31.27 7.51
N HIS A 460 14.07 -31.77 8.06
CA HIS A 460 13.77 -31.69 9.49
C HIS A 460 13.58 -33.09 10.07
N ALA A 461 14.21 -33.35 11.22
CA ALA A 461 14.16 -34.62 11.93
C ALA A 461 13.41 -34.49 13.26
N SER A 462 12.38 -35.31 13.46
CA SER A 462 11.58 -35.34 14.69
C SER A 462 11.45 -36.77 15.25
N GLY A 463 11.04 -36.87 16.51
CA GLY A 463 10.65 -38.11 17.18
C GLY A 463 9.16 -38.45 16.95
N PRO A 464 8.54 -39.19 17.89
CA PRO A 464 7.13 -39.59 17.80
C PRO A 464 6.13 -38.42 17.80
N LEU A 465 6.49 -37.30 18.44
CA LEU A 465 5.72 -36.06 18.46
C LEU A 465 6.46 -34.93 17.75
N ALA A 466 5.76 -34.17 16.92
CA ALA A 466 6.29 -32.99 16.24
C ALA A 466 5.48 -31.74 16.59
N LEU A 467 6.14 -30.58 16.61
CA LEU A 467 5.52 -29.28 16.82
C LEU A 467 4.90 -28.79 15.49
N GLY A 468 3.69 -28.24 15.57
CA GLY A 468 3.06 -27.52 14.45
C GLY A 468 3.30 -26.01 14.52
N ASP A 469 2.51 -25.24 13.77
CA ASP A 469 2.65 -23.77 13.77
C ASP A 469 2.12 -23.16 15.08
N ILE A 470 3.02 -22.94 16.04
CA ILE A 470 2.71 -22.32 17.35
C ILE A 470 2.15 -20.90 17.15
N GLN A 471 1.21 -20.50 18.02
CA GLN A 471 0.67 -19.14 18.06
C GLN A 471 0.88 -18.53 19.44
N VAL A 472 1.41 -17.30 19.47
CA VAL A 472 1.55 -16.49 20.68
C VAL A 472 0.66 -15.26 20.55
N LEU A 473 -0.19 -15.04 21.55
CA LEU A 473 -1.21 -14.01 21.55
C LEU A 473 -1.04 -13.11 22.77
N THR A 474 -1.11 -11.79 22.55
CA THR A 474 -1.33 -10.83 23.65
C THR A 474 -2.82 -10.88 23.99
N ALA A 475 -3.19 -11.70 24.99
CA ALA A 475 -4.58 -11.87 25.38
C ALA A 475 -5.14 -10.60 26.03
N ARG A 476 -4.33 -9.93 26.86
CA ARG A 476 -4.72 -8.66 27.48
C ARG A 476 -3.50 -7.78 27.68
N LEU A 477 -3.62 -6.50 27.40
CA LEU A 477 -2.66 -5.47 27.81
C LEU A 477 -3.38 -4.50 28.76
N ALA A 478 -2.80 -4.22 29.92
CA ALA A 478 -3.35 -3.23 30.83
C ALA A 478 -3.17 -1.81 30.24
N PRO A 479 -4.13 -0.88 30.42
CA PRO A 479 -4.02 0.48 29.89
C PRO A 479 -2.81 1.29 30.38
N ASP A 480 -2.26 0.93 31.54
CA ASP A 480 -1.03 1.51 32.11
C ASP A 480 0.25 0.88 31.55
N HIS A 481 0.12 -0.12 30.68
CA HIS A 481 1.19 -0.93 30.08
C HIS A 481 2.05 -1.71 31.09
N GLN A 482 1.67 -1.78 32.37
CA GLN A 482 2.45 -2.45 33.41
C GLN A 482 2.18 -3.95 33.51
N ARG A 483 1.12 -4.45 32.86
CA ARG A 483 0.76 -5.87 32.88
C ARG A 483 0.28 -6.34 31.52
N ALA A 484 0.74 -7.52 31.12
CA ALA A 484 0.22 -8.23 29.95
C ALA A 484 -0.08 -9.69 30.31
N GLU A 485 -1.15 -10.22 29.75
CA GLU A 485 -1.48 -11.65 29.81
C GLU A 485 -1.28 -12.26 28.43
N LEU A 486 -0.56 -13.38 28.37
CA LEU A 486 -0.34 -14.12 27.13
C LEU A 486 -1.22 -15.37 27.05
N GLU A 487 -1.57 -15.73 25.82
CA GLU A 487 -2.10 -17.05 25.44
C GLU A 487 -1.12 -17.68 24.44
N ILE A 488 -0.78 -18.95 24.64
CA ILE A 488 0.10 -19.71 23.75
C ILE A 488 -0.61 -21.00 23.32
N ASN A 489 -0.81 -21.17 22.02
CA ASN A 489 -1.38 -22.38 21.42
C ASN A 489 -0.26 -23.18 20.76
N VAL A 490 -0.07 -24.43 21.19
CA VAL A 490 0.98 -25.34 20.73
C VAL A 490 0.35 -26.56 20.06
N PRO A 491 0.20 -26.54 18.72
CA PRO A 491 -0.22 -27.72 17.98
C PRO A 491 0.85 -28.81 18.08
N LEU A 492 0.43 -30.04 18.38
CA LEU A 492 1.27 -31.23 18.47
C LEU A 492 0.74 -32.25 17.47
N ARG A 493 1.59 -32.66 16.52
CA ARG A 493 1.31 -33.73 15.57
C ARG A 493 1.81 -35.05 16.15
N ASN A 494 0.98 -36.08 16.03
CA ASN A 494 1.31 -37.45 16.38
C ASN A 494 0.89 -38.35 15.22
N ASP A 495 1.87 -38.75 14.41
CA ASP A 495 1.67 -39.60 13.24
C ASP A 495 1.81 -41.09 13.58
N THR A 496 1.98 -41.44 14.87
CA THR A 496 1.97 -42.82 15.34
C THR A 496 0.52 -43.33 15.46
N PRO A 497 0.29 -44.66 15.39
CA PRO A 497 -1.08 -45.21 15.46
C PRO A 497 -1.70 -45.18 16.86
N ALA A 498 -0.96 -44.74 17.88
CA ALA A 498 -1.41 -44.76 19.28
C ALA A 498 -1.19 -43.41 19.96
N ALA A 499 -1.85 -43.21 21.10
CA ALA A 499 -1.59 -42.04 21.92
C ALA A 499 -0.16 -42.08 22.48
N VAL A 500 0.54 -40.95 22.44
CA VAL A 500 1.92 -40.81 22.94
C VAL A 500 1.92 -39.84 24.12
N GLN A 501 2.59 -40.24 25.20
CA GLN A 501 2.84 -39.37 26.34
C GLN A 501 4.13 -38.58 26.11
N GLY A 502 4.08 -37.28 26.39
CA GLY A 502 5.24 -36.39 26.29
C GLY A 502 5.16 -35.23 27.27
N SER A 503 6.22 -34.44 27.30
CA SER A 503 6.36 -33.24 28.12
C SER A 503 6.66 -32.05 27.22
N VAL A 504 5.75 -31.08 27.16
CA VAL A 504 5.98 -29.81 26.45
C VAL A 504 6.68 -28.84 27.38
N GLN A 505 7.73 -28.19 26.91
CA GLN A 505 8.41 -27.08 27.60
C GLN A 505 8.34 -25.82 26.75
N LEU A 506 8.08 -24.69 27.41
CA LEU A 506 8.09 -23.34 26.83
C LEU A 506 9.04 -22.47 27.64
N ALA A 507 9.91 -21.70 26.97
CA ALA A 507 10.78 -20.73 27.62
C ALA A 507 10.93 -19.44 26.81
N PHE A 508 10.79 -18.29 27.47
CA PHE A 508 11.06 -16.97 26.90
C PHE A 508 11.31 -15.95 28.01
N GLY A 509 12.34 -15.10 27.87
CA GLY A 509 12.77 -14.23 28.97
C GLY A 509 13.00 -15.05 30.26
N ASP A 510 12.37 -14.65 31.35
CA ASP A 510 12.44 -15.36 32.64
C ASP A 510 11.31 -16.40 32.84
N VAL A 511 10.42 -16.58 31.85
CA VAL A 511 9.32 -17.54 31.92
C VAL A 511 9.81 -18.92 31.49
N THR A 512 9.57 -19.93 32.32
CA THR A 512 9.73 -21.34 31.97
C THR A 512 8.50 -22.11 32.42
N ILE A 513 7.91 -22.88 31.50
CA ILE A 513 6.70 -23.69 31.72
C ILE A 513 6.98 -25.11 31.23
N GLN A 514 6.56 -26.10 32.01
CA GLN A 514 6.58 -27.50 31.61
C GLN A 514 5.22 -28.14 31.88
N ARG A 515 4.69 -28.90 30.93
CA ARG A 515 3.39 -29.58 31.05
C ARG A 515 3.45 -30.98 30.43
N GLN A 516 3.03 -31.97 31.19
CA GLN A 516 2.82 -33.32 30.68
C GLN A 516 1.57 -33.37 29.81
N VAL A 517 1.61 -34.10 28.70
CA VAL A 517 0.53 -34.21 27.74
C VAL A 517 0.42 -35.64 27.22
N THR A 518 -0.81 -36.08 26.96
CA THR A 518 -1.10 -37.29 26.19
C THR A 518 -1.67 -36.84 24.86
N VAL A 519 -0.93 -37.05 23.78
CA VAL A 519 -1.33 -36.62 22.43
C VAL A 519 -1.95 -37.82 21.71
N PRO A 520 -3.24 -37.78 21.33
CA PRO A 520 -3.88 -38.87 20.60
C PRO A 520 -3.26 -39.05 19.20
N ALA A 521 -3.51 -40.20 18.56
CA ALA A 521 -3.19 -40.37 17.15
C ALA A 521 -3.88 -39.27 16.33
N GLY A 522 -3.18 -38.67 15.36
CA GLY A 522 -3.65 -37.51 14.59
C GLY A 522 -3.36 -36.15 15.25
N GLY A 523 -2.93 -36.11 16.51
CA GLY A 523 -2.48 -34.89 17.17
C GLY A 523 -3.54 -34.15 17.99
N SER A 524 -3.12 -33.04 18.61
CA SER A 524 -3.99 -32.14 19.39
C SER A 524 -3.35 -30.77 19.52
N THR A 525 -4.08 -29.74 19.97
CA THR A 525 -3.50 -28.44 20.32
C THR A 525 -3.53 -28.22 21.81
N LEU A 526 -2.37 -27.97 22.40
CA LEU A 526 -2.22 -27.64 23.81
C LEU A 526 -2.30 -26.11 23.98
N LYS A 527 -3.32 -25.65 24.71
CA LYS A 527 -3.54 -24.23 25.00
C LYS A 527 -3.03 -23.89 26.41
N PHE A 528 -2.23 -22.83 26.49
CA PHE A 528 -1.76 -22.22 27.74
C PHE A 528 -2.34 -20.81 27.86
N THR A 529 -2.92 -20.49 29.02
CA THR A 529 -3.49 -19.18 29.32
C THR A 529 -2.95 -18.65 30.65
N ALA A 530 -3.07 -17.35 30.90
CA ALA A 530 -2.78 -16.79 32.22
C ALA A 530 -3.65 -17.37 33.37
N GLY A 531 -4.80 -17.97 33.06
CA GLY A 531 -5.71 -18.57 34.05
C GLY A 531 -5.20 -19.89 34.62
N ASP A 532 -4.69 -20.77 33.76
CA ASP A 532 -4.13 -22.08 34.14
C ASP A 532 -2.60 -22.10 34.22
N THR A 533 -1.94 -21.04 33.71
CA THR A 533 -0.48 -20.86 33.70
C THR A 533 -0.14 -19.44 34.16
N PRO A 534 -0.10 -19.17 35.48
CA PRO A 534 0.09 -17.82 36.02
C PRO A 534 1.38 -17.13 35.57
N GLN A 535 2.41 -17.87 35.16
CA GLN A 535 3.66 -17.35 34.60
C GLN A 535 3.47 -16.57 33.29
N LEU A 536 2.32 -16.74 32.61
CA LEU A 536 1.94 -15.97 31.43
C LEU A 536 1.33 -14.59 31.77
N ARG A 537 1.26 -14.23 33.06
CA ARG A 537 1.00 -12.86 33.52
C ARG A 537 2.31 -12.13 33.72
N LEU A 538 2.69 -11.30 32.75
CA LEU A 538 3.92 -10.54 32.77
C LEU A 538 3.72 -9.21 33.48
N VAL A 539 4.71 -8.82 34.30
CA VAL A 539 4.80 -7.51 34.96
C VAL A 539 5.87 -6.70 34.26
N ASN A 540 5.56 -5.44 33.94
CA ASN A 540 6.38 -4.53 33.15
C ASN A 540 6.91 -5.16 31.84
N PRO A 541 6.01 -5.68 30.98
CA PRO A 541 6.42 -6.29 29.71
C PRO A 541 7.13 -5.25 28.82
N ARG A 542 8.14 -5.70 28.06
CA ARG A 542 8.73 -4.87 26.99
C ARG A 542 7.80 -4.92 25.79
N LEU A 543 7.09 -3.83 25.52
CA LEU A 543 6.14 -3.77 24.42
C LEU A 543 6.84 -3.56 23.08
N TRP A 544 6.29 -4.16 22.03
CA TRP A 544 6.67 -3.85 20.67
C TRP A 544 5.98 -2.55 20.23
N TRP A 545 6.75 -1.62 19.67
CA TRP A 545 6.27 -0.36 19.11
C TRP A 545 6.76 -0.17 17.67
N PRO A 546 5.95 0.48 16.80
CA PRO A 546 6.42 0.90 15.50
C PRO A 546 7.47 2.02 15.61
N ASN A 547 8.24 2.20 14.55
CA ASN A 547 9.32 3.17 14.47
C ASN A 547 8.85 4.59 14.86
N GLY A 548 9.55 5.19 15.83
CA GLY A 548 9.26 6.52 16.36
C GLY A 548 8.27 6.58 17.54
N TYR A 549 7.66 5.46 17.94
CA TYR A 549 6.73 5.41 19.08
C TYR A 549 7.30 4.69 20.31
N GLY A 550 8.39 3.92 20.14
CA GLY A 550 9.08 3.21 21.20
C GLY A 550 10.05 2.17 20.62
N GLU A 551 10.58 1.32 21.49
CA GLU A 551 11.43 0.20 21.06
C GLU A 551 10.58 -0.91 20.42
N PRO A 552 10.99 -1.48 19.27
CA PRO A 552 10.36 -2.67 18.69
C PRO A 552 10.79 -3.93 19.45
N ALA A 553 10.43 -4.03 20.73
CA ALA A 553 10.88 -5.11 21.60
C ALA A 553 10.35 -6.48 21.14
N LEU A 554 11.25 -7.45 21.04
CA LEU A 554 10.94 -8.82 20.62
C LEU A 554 11.42 -9.81 21.68
N TYR A 555 10.61 -10.85 21.89
CA TYR A 555 10.94 -12.02 22.69
C TYR A 555 11.22 -13.20 21.76
N THR A 556 12.04 -14.14 22.22
CA THR A 556 12.26 -15.44 21.56
C THR A 556 11.62 -16.52 22.41
N LEU A 557 10.64 -17.22 21.83
CA LEU A 557 10.03 -18.39 22.42
C LEU A 557 10.79 -19.63 21.97
N HIS A 558 11.36 -20.36 22.93
CA HIS A 558 11.89 -21.70 22.76
C HIS A 558 10.80 -22.70 23.16
N THR A 559 10.39 -23.55 22.23
CA THR A 559 9.39 -24.60 22.45
C THR A 559 9.99 -25.97 22.15
N SER A 560 9.50 -26.95 22.89
CA SER A 560 10.18 -28.21 23.11
C SER A 560 9.14 -29.27 23.45
N VAL A 561 9.25 -30.46 22.86
CA VAL A 561 8.49 -31.64 23.30
C VAL A 561 9.42 -32.83 23.48
N ASP A 562 9.44 -33.39 24.70
CA ASP A 562 10.21 -34.58 25.07
C ASP A 562 9.27 -35.79 25.18
N VAL A 563 9.71 -36.97 24.70
CA VAL A 563 9.00 -38.25 24.83
C VAL A 563 9.95 -39.25 25.47
N ALA A 564 9.51 -39.92 26.54
CA ALA A 564 10.32 -40.86 27.32
C ALA A 564 11.70 -40.31 27.74
N GLY A 565 11.76 -39.01 28.07
CA GLY A 565 13.00 -38.33 28.51
C GLY A 565 13.94 -37.90 27.38
N ALA A 566 13.61 -38.14 26.11
CA ALA A 566 14.40 -37.72 24.96
C ALA A 566 13.66 -36.65 24.13
N ARG A 567 14.42 -35.70 23.55
CA ARG A 567 13.87 -34.68 22.67
C ARG A 567 13.21 -35.30 21.43
N SER A 568 11.91 -35.04 21.30
CA SER A 568 11.14 -35.42 20.13
C SER A 568 11.17 -34.30 19.08
N ASP A 569 10.91 -33.06 19.48
CA ASP A 569 11.00 -31.92 18.55
C ASP A 569 11.24 -30.59 19.31
N ALA A 570 11.82 -29.60 18.63
CA ALA A 570 12.10 -28.28 19.14
C ALA A 570 11.91 -27.21 18.06
N GLN A 571 11.38 -26.06 18.45
CA GLN A 571 11.21 -24.90 17.58
C GLN A 571 11.57 -23.62 18.34
N GLN A 572 12.11 -22.65 17.61
CA GLN A 572 12.20 -21.27 18.08
C GLN A 572 11.37 -20.35 17.19
N LEU A 573 10.70 -19.37 17.79
CA LEU A 573 10.04 -18.28 17.06
C LEU A 573 10.16 -16.98 17.84
N ARG A 574 10.13 -15.85 17.12
CA ARG A 574 10.09 -14.52 17.73
C ARG A 574 8.67 -13.97 17.74
N PHE A 575 8.36 -13.18 18.76
CA PHE A 575 7.08 -12.50 18.88
C PHE A 575 7.24 -11.16 19.60
N GLY A 576 6.30 -10.24 19.38
CA GLY A 576 6.19 -8.98 20.09
C GLY A 576 4.90 -8.92 20.91
N ILE A 577 4.95 -8.25 22.06
CA ILE A 577 3.77 -8.00 22.89
C ILE A 577 3.22 -6.63 22.52
N ARG A 578 2.01 -6.60 21.98
CA ARG A 578 1.32 -5.36 21.62
C ARG A 578 -0.19 -5.56 21.47
N GLU A 579 -0.91 -4.46 21.55
CA GLU A 579 -2.33 -4.35 21.20
C GLU A 579 -2.50 -3.56 19.90
N VAL A 580 -3.49 -3.93 19.09
CA VAL A 580 -3.91 -3.16 17.90
C VAL A 580 -5.42 -2.97 17.97
N THR A 581 -5.85 -1.71 17.83
CA THR A 581 -7.26 -1.35 17.73
C THR A 581 -7.48 -0.36 16.59
N TYR A 582 -8.70 -0.29 16.09
CA TYR A 582 -9.02 0.44 14.86
C TYR A 582 -10.16 1.41 15.10
N GLU A 583 -9.98 2.68 14.76
CA GLU A 583 -11.12 3.59 14.65
C GLU A 583 -11.67 3.49 13.23
N LEU A 584 -12.90 2.98 13.12
CA LEU A 584 -13.60 2.71 11.88
C LEU A 584 -14.93 3.47 11.85
N SER A 585 -15.39 3.72 10.64
CA SER A 585 -16.75 4.12 10.34
C SER A 585 -17.52 2.91 9.81
N LEU A 586 -18.53 2.48 10.55
CA LEU A 586 -19.33 1.30 10.26
C LEU A 586 -20.82 1.62 10.35
N PHE A 587 -21.64 1.04 9.48
CA PHE A 587 -23.09 1.12 9.60
C PHE A 587 -23.60 0.26 10.77
N ASP A 588 -24.54 0.78 11.55
CA ASP A 588 -25.32 0.00 12.52
C ASP A 588 -26.57 -0.64 11.89
N ASP A 589 -27.33 -1.38 12.70
CA ASP A 589 -28.55 -2.08 12.28
C ASP A 589 -29.66 -1.15 11.76
N ASP A 590 -29.64 0.14 12.17
CA ASP A 590 -30.59 1.17 11.73
C ASP A 590 -30.11 1.92 10.47
N GLY A 591 -28.95 1.54 9.92
CA GLY A 591 -28.34 2.18 8.76
C GLY A 591 -27.71 3.54 9.07
N ALA A 592 -27.42 3.86 10.34
CA ALA A 592 -26.65 5.04 10.72
C ALA A 592 -25.14 4.72 10.68
N LEU A 593 -24.34 5.69 10.20
CA LEU A 593 -22.89 5.55 10.20
C LEU A 593 -22.35 5.92 11.59
N ARG A 594 -21.70 4.96 12.24
CA ARG A 594 -21.10 5.12 13.57
C ARG A 594 -19.60 5.21 13.46
N ARG A 595 -19.01 6.16 14.19
CA ARG A 595 -17.58 6.14 14.46
C ARG A 595 -17.33 5.27 15.69
N VAL A 596 -16.53 4.22 15.53
CA VAL A 596 -16.29 3.22 16.58
C VAL A 596 -14.81 2.87 16.68
N LEU A 597 -14.35 2.58 17.89
CA LEU A 597 -13.11 1.89 18.17
C LEU A 597 -13.40 0.39 18.27
N VAL A 598 -12.67 -0.42 17.51
CA VAL A 598 -12.84 -1.88 17.44
C VAL A 598 -11.61 -2.60 18.00
N ASP A 599 -11.83 -3.51 18.95
CA ASP A 599 -10.84 -4.46 19.49
C ASP A 599 -11.18 -5.90 19.04
N LEU A 600 -10.48 -6.35 18.00
CA LEU A 600 -10.71 -7.69 17.43
C LEU A 600 -10.16 -8.81 18.31
N ASN A 601 -9.14 -8.55 19.13
CA ASN A 601 -8.65 -9.54 20.08
C ASN A 601 -9.67 -9.80 21.17
N GLN A 602 -10.36 -8.76 21.66
CA GLN A 602 -11.49 -8.91 22.57
C GLN A 602 -12.67 -9.64 21.90
N ALA A 603 -13.02 -9.29 20.65
CA ALA A 603 -14.07 -9.99 19.91
C ALA A 603 -13.76 -11.49 19.75
N ARG A 604 -12.52 -11.84 19.37
CA ARG A 604 -12.08 -13.24 19.22
C ARG A 604 -12.23 -14.04 20.51
N GLN A 605 -11.83 -13.49 21.66
CA GLN A 605 -11.98 -14.17 22.96
C GLN A 605 -13.43 -14.52 23.31
N ARG A 606 -14.38 -13.84 22.67
CA ARG A 606 -15.82 -13.99 22.87
C ARG A 606 -16.50 -14.78 21.75
N GLY A 607 -15.76 -15.16 20.71
CA GLY A 607 -16.31 -15.82 19.52
C GLY A 607 -17.22 -14.90 18.70
N GLU A 608 -17.05 -13.58 18.81
CA GLU A 608 -17.89 -12.58 18.17
C GLU A 608 -17.30 -12.14 16.83
N ARG A 609 -18.17 -11.89 15.85
CA ARG A 609 -17.81 -11.24 14.57
C ARG A 609 -18.31 -9.80 14.60
N ILE A 610 -17.44 -8.84 14.32
CA ILE A 610 -17.76 -7.40 14.47
C ILE A 610 -18.04 -6.73 13.13
N VAL A 611 -17.13 -6.87 12.16
CA VAL A 611 -17.20 -6.17 10.87
C VAL A 611 -17.74 -7.12 9.80
N ASP A 612 -18.84 -6.75 9.15
CA ASP A 612 -19.43 -7.51 8.06
C ASP A 612 -18.81 -7.11 6.72
N VAL A 613 -18.07 -8.04 6.12
CA VAL A 613 -17.33 -7.81 4.89
C VAL A 613 -18.10 -8.19 3.63
N ARG A 614 -19.33 -8.73 3.76
CA ARG A 614 -20.12 -9.15 2.60
C ARG A 614 -20.37 -7.96 1.68
N HIS A 615 -20.47 -8.23 0.39
CA HIS A 615 -20.68 -7.18 -0.62
C HIS A 615 -21.91 -6.31 -0.30
N ALA A 616 -23.00 -6.93 0.16
CA ALA A 616 -24.22 -6.24 0.56
C ALA A 616 -24.07 -5.36 1.82
N ALA A 617 -23.00 -5.51 2.59
CA ALA A 617 -22.69 -4.72 3.79
C ALA A 617 -21.68 -3.59 3.54
N ILE A 618 -20.98 -3.62 2.40
CA ILE A 618 -20.11 -2.53 1.99
C ILE A 618 -20.95 -1.51 1.21
N ARG A 619 -21.04 -0.30 1.72
CA ARG A 619 -22.00 0.72 1.27
C ARG A 619 -21.30 2.08 1.07
N PRO A 620 -21.67 2.85 0.03
CA PRO A 620 -21.19 4.22 -0.14
C PRO A 620 -21.59 5.12 1.04
N VAL A 621 -20.68 6.00 1.43
CA VAL A 621 -20.87 7.05 2.44
C VAL A 621 -20.33 8.38 1.90
N PRO A 622 -20.69 9.53 2.50
CA PRO A 622 -20.00 10.77 2.17
C PRO A 622 -18.48 10.62 2.34
N GLY A 623 -17.74 10.87 1.27
CA GLY A 623 -16.26 10.82 1.28
C GLY A 623 -15.63 9.44 1.14
N GLY A 624 -16.37 8.37 0.87
CA GLY A 624 -15.77 7.05 0.60
C GLY A 624 -16.76 5.89 0.71
N ASN A 625 -16.27 4.71 1.11
CA ASN A 625 -17.09 3.54 1.39
C ASN A 625 -16.88 3.06 2.84
N ALA A 626 -17.91 2.44 3.41
CA ALA A 626 -17.85 1.86 4.75
C ALA A 626 -18.48 0.47 4.77
N GLN A 627 -17.99 -0.40 5.65
CA GLN A 627 -18.61 -1.68 5.98
C GLN A 627 -19.73 -1.50 7.00
N SER A 628 -20.50 -2.55 7.24
CA SER A 628 -21.46 -2.60 8.35
C SER A 628 -20.89 -3.36 9.53
N LEU A 629 -21.46 -3.11 10.70
CA LEU A 629 -21.38 -4.03 11.83
C LEU A 629 -22.20 -5.29 11.51
N TYR A 630 -21.79 -6.44 12.04
CA TYR A 630 -22.69 -7.59 12.14
C TYR A 630 -23.88 -7.25 13.06
N PRO A 631 -25.06 -7.86 12.84
CA PRO A 631 -26.24 -7.60 13.67
C PRO A 631 -25.97 -7.71 15.18
N GLY A 632 -26.32 -6.67 15.92
CA GLY A 632 -26.09 -6.57 17.38
C GLY A 632 -24.65 -6.28 17.82
N ALA A 633 -23.66 -6.24 16.91
CA ALA A 633 -22.26 -6.04 17.27
C ALA A 633 -21.97 -4.64 17.86
N LEU A 634 -22.84 -3.65 17.64
CA LEU A 634 -22.73 -2.34 18.29
C LEU A 634 -22.79 -2.44 19.83
N GLY A 635 -23.50 -3.44 20.36
CA GLY A 635 -23.58 -3.71 21.80
C GLY A 635 -22.43 -4.56 22.36
N SER A 636 -21.50 -5.00 21.52
CA SER A 636 -20.35 -5.79 21.97
C SER A 636 -19.38 -4.93 22.80
N PRO A 637 -18.80 -5.46 23.89
CA PRO A 637 -17.71 -4.78 24.60
C PRO A 637 -16.47 -4.49 23.73
N ALA A 638 -16.31 -5.23 22.62
CA ALA A 638 -15.24 -5.03 21.63
C ALA A 638 -15.46 -3.81 20.72
N VAL A 639 -16.61 -3.13 20.85
CA VAL A 639 -16.98 -1.96 20.06
C VAL A 639 -17.28 -0.81 21.01
N GLN A 640 -16.47 0.25 20.93
CA GLN A 640 -16.70 1.48 21.66
C GLN A 640 -17.09 2.59 20.69
N GLN A 641 -18.26 3.21 20.87
CA GLN A 641 -18.62 4.39 20.08
C GLN A 641 -17.74 5.59 20.46
N LEU A 642 -17.30 6.35 19.44
CA LEU A 642 -16.47 7.54 19.59
C LEU A 642 -17.29 8.80 19.28
N ASP A 643 -17.08 9.85 20.05
CA ASP A 643 -17.72 11.15 19.84
C ASP A 643 -17.07 11.96 18.70
N ASP A 644 -15.77 11.76 18.48
CA ASP A 644 -14.99 12.43 17.44
C ASP A 644 -15.20 11.75 16.08
N SER A 645 -16.08 12.32 15.26
CA SER A 645 -16.32 11.87 13.88
C SER A 645 -15.51 12.63 12.82
N THR A 646 -14.53 13.44 13.21
CA THR A 646 -13.82 14.37 12.30
C THR A 646 -13.20 13.67 11.10
N LEU A 647 -12.62 12.49 11.34
CA LEU A 647 -11.95 11.70 10.30
C LEU A 647 -12.87 10.74 9.56
N ALA A 648 -14.17 10.65 9.89
CA ALA A 648 -15.07 9.73 9.20
C ALA A 648 -15.08 10.01 7.68
N PRO A 649 -15.00 8.97 6.82
CA PRO A 649 -15.05 7.55 7.17
C PRO A 649 -13.70 6.88 7.41
N HIS A 650 -12.60 7.61 7.46
CA HIS A 650 -11.25 7.06 7.31
C HIS A 650 -10.70 6.34 8.56
N LEU A 651 -9.93 5.29 8.30
CA LEU A 651 -9.22 4.46 9.27
C LEU A 651 -8.29 5.28 10.15
N VAL A 652 -8.25 4.97 11.46
CA VAL A 652 -7.11 5.29 12.33
C VAL A 652 -6.63 4.01 12.98
N ILE A 653 -5.32 3.74 12.91
CA ILE A 653 -4.70 2.61 13.60
C ILE A 653 -4.18 3.08 14.96
N ARG A 654 -4.46 2.30 16.00
CA ARG A 654 -3.87 2.47 17.33
C ARG A 654 -3.00 1.28 17.68
N ILE A 655 -1.82 1.57 18.23
CA ILE A 655 -0.92 0.56 18.80
C ILE A 655 -0.74 0.87 20.28
N ASN A 656 -1.03 -0.12 21.14
CA ASN A 656 -0.98 0.04 22.60
C ASN A 656 -1.73 1.31 23.06
N GLY A 657 -2.98 1.46 22.61
CA GLY A 657 -3.84 2.61 22.91
C GLY A 657 -3.52 3.94 22.23
N VAL A 658 -2.36 4.10 21.58
CA VAL A 658 -1.90 5.37 20.97
C VAL A 658 -2.25 5.43 19.48
N ARG A 659 -2.90 6.52 19.02
CA ARG A 659 -3.10 6.81 17.58
C ARG A 659 -1.74 6.92 16.88
N VAL A 660 -1.54 6.18 15.79
CA VAL A 660 -0.30 6.22 15.00
C VAL A 660 -0.53 7.05 13.75
N ALA A 661 0.24 8.12 13.58
CA ALA A 661 0.37 8.82 12.30
C ALA A 661 1.11 7.89 11.31
N VAL A 662 0.36 7.23 10.43
CA VAL A 662 0.89 6.19 9.54
C VAL A 662 1.59 6.84 8.34
N LYS A 663 2.89 6.57 8.18
CA LYS A 663 3.74 7.18 7.14
C LYS A 663 4.72 6.16 6.59
N GLY A 664 4.69 5.95 5.29
CA GLY A 664 5.51 4.93 4.65
C GLY A 664 5.25 4.82 3.17
N GLY A 665 5.29 3.60 2.64
CA GLY A 665 4.98 3.36 1.24
C GLY A 665 4.67 1.91 0.90
N ASN A 666 4.39 1.72 -0.38
CA ASN A 666 4.09 0.44 -0.97
C ASN A 666 5.37 -0.28 -1.37
N TRP A 667 5.34 -1.58 -1.15
CA TRP A 667 6.37 -2.55 -1.50
C TRP A 667 5.74 -3.54 -2.47
N GLY A 668 5.98 -3.33 -3.76
CA GLY A 668 5.43 -4.14 -4.85
C GLY A 668 5.96 -5.57 -4.82
N MET A 669 7.26 -5.72 -5.03
CA MET A 669 7.99 -6.99 -4.97
C MET A 669 9.40 -6.73 -4.41
N ASP A 670 9.92 -7.65 -3.62
CA ASP A 670 11.24 -7.64 -2.99
C ASP A 670 12.37 -7.39 -4.00
N ASP A 671 12.50 -8.25 -4.99
CA ASP A 671 13.43 -8.17 -6.10
C ASP A 671 12.81 -8.94 -7.26
N TRP A 672 12.84 -8.40 -8.47
CA TRP A 672 12.21 -9.03 -9.63
C TRP A 672 12.80 -10.38 -10.04
N ARG A 673 13.99 -10.74 -9.53
CA ARG A 673 14.59 -12.06 -9.68
C ARG A 673 14.41 -12.94 -8.43
N LYS A 674 13.71 -12.46 -7.40
CA LYS A 674 13.53 -13.10 -6.08
C LYS A 674 14.84 -13.40 -5.35
N ARG A 675 15.76 -12.45 -5.39
CA ARG A 675 16.95 -12.43 -4.52
C ARG A 675 16.56 -11.96 -3.11
N VAL A 676 15.94 -12.84 -2.34
CA VAL A 676 15.26 -12.51 -1.06
C VAL A 676 16.11 -12.68 0.20
N SER A 677 17.44 -12.75 0.06
CA SER A 677 18.32 -12.95 1.22
C SER A 677 18.17 -11.80 2.21
N ARG A 678 18.34 -12.11 3.50
CA ARG A 678 18.32 -11.07 4.53
C ARG A 678 19.37 -9.97 4.26
N GLU A 679 20.56 -10.34 3.80
CA GLU A 679 21.62 -9.40 3.40
C GLU A 679 21.18 -8.45 2.28
N ARG A 680 20.37 -8.92 1.33
CA ARG A 680 19.80 -8.07 0.27
C ARG A 680 18.73 -7.12 0.82
N LEU A 681 17.85 -7.61 1.68
CA LEU A 681 16.64 -6.89 2.12
C LEU A 681 16.90 -5.91 3.28
N GLU A 682 17.77 -6.26 4.22
CA GLU A 682 18.02 -5.47 5.42
C GLU A 682 18.43 -4.01 5.12
N PRO A 683 19.27 -3.71 4.13
CA PRO A 683 19.59 -2.33 3.77
C PRO A 683 18.36 -1.48 3.43
N TYR A 684 17.35 -2.01 2.75
CA TYR A 684 16.12 -1.27 2.43
C TYR A 684 15.30 -0.96 3.68
N PHE A 685 15.13 -1.93 4.59
CA PHE A 685 14.44 -1.71 5.87
C PHE A 685 15.16 -0.68 6.75
N ARG A 686 16.50 -0.71 6.76
CA ARG A 686 17.31 0.31 7.43
C ARG A 686 17.08 1.68 6.82
N LEU A 687 17.11 1.82 5.50
CA LEU A 687 16.82 3.09 4.82
C LEU A 687 15.41 3.60 5.17
N GLN A 688 14.39 2.75 5.14
CA GLN A 688 13.03 3.18 5.50
C GLN A 688 12.91 3.60 6.97
N ARG A 689 13.58 2.90 7.90
CA ARG A 689 13.63 3.30 9.31
C ARG A 689 14.31 4.65 9.49
N GLU A 690 15.43 4.87 8.80
CA GLU A 690 16.18 6.13 8.82
C GLU A 690 15.44 7.27 8.12
N ALA A 691 14.54 6.96 7.18
CA ALA A 691 13.57 7.89 6.58
C ALA A 691 12.35 8.18 7.48
N HIS A 692 12.33 7.62 8.70
CA HIS A 692 11.24 7.76 9.68
C HIS A 692 9.89 7.18 9.20
N PHE A 693 9.92 6.24 8.26
CA PHE A 693 8.76 5.42 7.97
C PHE A 693 8.44 4.48 9.12
N ASN A 694 7.15 4.17 9.26
CA ASN A 694 6.64 3.23 10.26
C ASN A 694 5.69 2.20 9.66
N VAL A 695 5.50 2.19 8.34
CA VAL A 695 4.66 1.22 7.63
C VAL A 695 5.23 0.84 6.27
N VAL A 696 5.00 -0.41 5.90
CA VAL A 696 5.14 -0.96 4.55
C VAL A 696 3.80 -1.61 4.18
N ARG A 697 3.27 -1.30 2.98
CA ARG A 697 2.20 -2.09 2.38
C ARG A 697 2.79 -3.16 1.46
N ASN A 698 2.58 -4.43 1.78
CA ASN A 698 2.93 -5.58 0.94
C ASN A 698 1.88 -5.70 -0.18
N TRP A 699 2.09 -4.93 -1.25
CA TRP A 699 1.14 -4.80 -2.35
C TRP A 699 0.93 -6.15 -3.04
N VAL A 700 -0.33 -6.53 -3.22
CA VAL A 700 -0.81 -7.85 -3.69
C VAL A 700 -0.10 -9.07 -3.09
N GLY A 701 0.46 -8.95 -1.88
CA GLY A 701 1.02 -10.07 -1.12
C GLY A 701 2.21 -10.78 -1.77
N GLN A 702 2.98 -10.10 -2.61
CA GLN A 702 4.07 -10.74 -3.38
C GLN A 702 5.32 -11.07 -2.56
N ASN A 703 5.35 -10.68 -1.28
CA ASN A 703 6.48 -10.90 -0.37
C ASN A 703 6.00 -11.82 0.76
N THR A 704 6.55 -13.03 0.86
CA THR A 704 6.18 -14.02 1.90
C THR A 704 7.37 -14.88 2.38
N GLU A 705 8.57 -14.33 2.28
CA GLU A 705 9.79 -14.83 2.87
C GLU A 705 9.89 -14.42 4.35
N ALA A 706 10.54 -15.25 5.18
CA ALA A 706 10.68 -14.96 6.61
C ALA A 706 11.48 -13.67 6.86
N SER A 707 12.52 -13.41 6.07
CA SER A 707 13.38 -12.23 6.18
C SER A 707 12.59 -10.93 6.10
N PHE A 708 11.58 -10.83 5.23
CA PHE A 708 10.74 -9.64 5.09
C PHE A 708 10.01 -9.28 6.39
N PHE A 709 9.29 -10.24 6.98
CA PHE A 709 8.53 -9.99 8.22
C PHE A 709 9.43 -9.87 9.45
N GLU A 710 10.53 -10.62 9.52
CA GLU A 710 11.53 -10.49 10.59
C GLU A 710 12.18 -9.10 10.59
N LEU A 711 12.56 -8.60 9.42
CA LEU A 711 13.09 -7.24 9.28
C LEU A 711 12.02 -6.19 9.60
N ALA A 712 10.77 -6.40 9.18
CA ALA A 712 9.68 -5.50 9.55
C ALA A 712 9.49 -5.42 11.08
N ASP A 713 9.54 -6.57 11.77
CA ASP A 713 9.46 -6.62 13.23
C ASP A 713 10.61 -5.87 13.91
N GLU A 714 11.85 -6.09 13.47
CA GLU A 714 13.05 -5.52 14.06
C GLU A 714 13.21 -4.02 13.82
N TYR A 715 12.81 -3.56 12.65
CA TYR A 715 12.90 -2.15 12.25
C TYR A 715 11.65 -1.35 12.66
N GLY A 716 10.64 -2.00 13.27
CA GLY A 716 9.42 -1.35 13.74
C GLY A 716 8.52 -0.89 12.58
N MET A 717 8.47 -1.66 11.49
CA MET A 717 7.62 -1.39 10.34
C MET A 717 6.30 -2.13 10.50
N LEU A 718 5.20 -1.39 10.57
CA LEU A 718 3.87 -1.97 10.42
C LEU A 718 3.74 -2.56 9.02
N VAL A 719 3.11 -3.72 8.88
CA VAL A 719 2.82 -4.33 7.58
C VAL A 719 1.32 -4.35 7.35
N LEU A 720 0.90 -3.68 6.27
CA LEU A 720 -0.44 -3.84 5.70
C LEU A 720 -0.32 -4.89 4.59
N ASN A 721 -0.90 -6.07 4.79
CA ASN A 721 -0.63 -7.23 3.94
C ASN A 721 -1.80 -7.54 3.01
N ASP A 722 -1.61 -7.40 1.70
CA ASP A 722 -2.57 -7.83 0.69
C ASP A 722 -2.49 -9.34 0.41
N PHE A 723 -3.55 -9.91 -0.15
CA PHE A 723 -3.52 -11.18 -0.86
C PHE A 723 -3.42 -10.95 -2.39
N TRP A 724 -3.19 -12.03 -3.14
CA TRP A 724 -2.71 -12.02 -4.53
C TRP A 724 -3.77 -11.68 -5.59
N GLN A 725 -4.48 -10.56 -5.40
CA GLN A 725 -5.48 -10.05 -6.34
C GLN A 725 -5.31 -8.57 -6.59
N SER A 726 -5.42 -8.19 -7.87
CA SER A 726 -5.37 -6.81 -8.34
C SER A 726 -6.56 -6.46 -9.23
N THR A 727 -6.57 -5.22 -9.68
CA THR A 727 -7.66 -4.25 -9.76
C THR A 727 -9.01 -4.75 -10.28
N GLN A 728 -10.08 -4.39 -9.55
CA GLN A 728 -11.44 -4.75 -9.90
C GLN A 728 -11.92 -4.09 -11.17
N ASN A 729 -12.61 -4.87 -12.01
CA ASN A 729 -13.02 -4.51 -13.36
C ASN A 729 -11.86 -4.28 -14.33
N TYR A 730 -10.66 -4.74 -13.97
CA TYR A 730 -9.47 -4.67 -14.81
C TYR A 730 -8.81 -6.04 -14.95
N ASN A 731 -8.19 -6.63 -13.91
CA ASN A 731 -7.52 -7.93 -14.03
C ASN A 731 -8.49 -9.13 -13.93
N MET A 732 -8.06 -10.30 -14.43
CA MET A 732 -8.80 -11.56 -14.30
C MET A 732 -8.95 -11.99 -12.83
N GLU A 733 -9.99 -12.77 -12.51
CA GLU A 733 -10.18 -13.38 -11.18
C GLU A 733 -9.47 -14.75 -11.10
N PRO A 734 -8.96 -15.15 -9.92
CA PRO A 734 -8.44 -16.51 -9.71
C PRO A 734 -9.45 -17.59 -10.09
N ALA A 735 -9.02 -18.57 -10.88
CA ALA A 735 -9.90 -19.65 -11.37
C ALA A 735 -10.17 -20.73 -10.31
N ASP A 736 -9.26 -20.92 -9.36
CA ASP A 736 -9.35 -21.92 -8.28
C ASP A 736 -9.35 -21.24 -6.91
N ALA A 737 -10.54 -20.99 -6.39
CA ALA A 737 -10.71 -20.35 -5.08
C ALA A 737 -10.22 -21.22 -3.92
N ALA A 738 -10.29 -22.54 -4.04
CA ALA A 738 -9.84 -23.45 -2.97
C ALA A 738 -8.31 -23.40 -2.85
N LEU A 739 -7.60 -23.50 -3.97
CA LEU A 739 -6.14 -23.35 -4.02
C LEU A 739 -5.68 -21.99 -3.45
N PHE A 740 -6.40 -20.92 -3.78
CA PHE A 740 -6.13 -19.58 -3.26
C PHE A 740 -6.28 -19.54 -1.74
N LEU A 741 -7.41 -20.02 -1.21
CA LEU A 741 -7.68 -20.03 0.23
C LEU A 741 -6.73 -20.96 1.00
N ASP A 742 -6.32 -22.08 0.44
CA ASP A 742 -5.35 -23.00 1.04
C ASP A 742 -3.96 -22.33 1.18
N ASN A 743 -3.52 -21.62 0.14
CA ASN A 743 -2.28 -20.84 0.21
C ASN A 743 -2.42 -19.70 1.24
N ALA A 744 -3.57 -19.02 1.29
CA ALA A 744 -3.81 -17.93 2.25
C ALA A 744 -3.77 -18.44 3.69
N ALA A 745 -4.38 -19.60 3.96
CA ALA A 745 -4.33 -20.27 5.26
C ALA A 745 -2.89 -20.61 5.68
N GLU A 746 -2.05 -21.10 4.76
CA GLU A 746 -0.63 -21.33 5.04
C GLU A 746 0.13 -20.04 5.39
N VAL A 747 -0.07 -18.97 4.64
CA VAL A 747 0.57 -17.67 4.91
C VAL A 747 0.14 -17.11 6.27
N ILE A 748 -1.15 -17.12 6.58
CA ILE A 748 -1.64 -16.64 7.88
C ILE A 748 -1.02 -17.46 9.02
N LYS A 749 -1.07 -18.79 8.96
CA LYS A 749 -0.49 -19.66 10.01
C LYS A 749 1.02 -19.43 10.18
N ARG A 750 1.74 -19.27 9.07
CA ARG A 750 3.20 -19.09 9.07
C ARG A 750 3.61 -17.75 9.68
N PHE A 751 2.87 -16.68 9.41
CA PHE A 751 3.31 -15.31 9.72
C PHE A 751 2.49 -14.57 10.79
N ARG A 752 1.42 -15.14 11.34
CA ARG A 752 0.57 -14.51 12.38
C ARG A 752 1.28 -14.04 13.65
N ASN A 753 2.47 -14.56 13.97
CA ASN A 753 3.25 -14.17 15.15
C ASN A 753 4.07 -12.89 14.96
N HIS A 754 4.19 -12.38 13.73
CA HIS A 754 4.92 -11.14 13.46
C HIS A 754 4.12 -9.94 13.99
N PRO A 755 4.61 -9.20 15.01
CA PRO A 755 3.96 -7.99 15.49
C PRO A 755 3.91 -6.89 14.42
N SER A 756 4.75 -6.91 13.40
CA SER A 756 4.68 -5.97 12.28
C SER A 756 3.34 -6.00 11.55
N ILE A 757 2.79 -7.18 11.22
CA ILE A 757 1.52 -7.29 10.49
C ILE A 757 0.41 -6.64 11.31
N VAL A 758 -0.37 -5.71 10.78
CA VAL A 758 -1.48 -5.06 11.52
C VAL A 758 -2.79 -5.01 10.74
N LEU A 759 -2.80 -5.42 9.48
CA LEU A 759 -3.98 -5.37 8.63
C LEU A 759 -3.85 -6.40 7.50
N TRP A 760 -4.96 -7.08 7.19
CA TRP A 760 -5.06 -7.99 6.05
C TRP A 760 -6.02 -7.39 5.01
N PHE A 761 -5.56 -7.28 3.77
CA PHE A 761 -6.36 -6.82 2.63
C PHE A 761 -6.70 -7.97 1.69
N GLY A 762 -7.96 -8.10 1.30
CA GLY A 762 -8.40 -9.10 0.33
C GLY A 762 -7.87 -8.85 -1.08
N ARG A 763 -7.88 -7.58 -1.52
CA ARG A 763 -7.57 -7.19 -2.90
C ARG A 763 -7.05 -5.76 -3.00
N ASN A 764 -6.12 -5.55 -3.94
CA ASN A 764 -5.75 -4.24 -4.45
C ASN A 764 -6.84 -3.63 -5.34
N GLU A 765 -7.27 -2.39 -5.03
CA GLU A 765 -8.23 -1.61 -5.83
C GLU A 765 -9.54 -2.33 -6.16
N GLY A 766 -10.15 -2.93 -5.15
CA GLY A 766 -11.45 -3.58 -5.29
C GLY A 766 -11.81 -4.44 -4.09
N VAL A 767 -12.80 -5.31 -4.27
CA VAL A 767 -13.13 -6.39 -3.32
C VAL A 767 -13.05 -7.72 -4.07
N PRO A 768 -12.51 -8.80 -3.47
CA PRO A 768 -12.53 -10.14 -4.10
C PRO A 768 -13.95 -10.59 -4.40
N ALA A 769 -14.14 -11.56 -5.30
CA ALA A 769 -15.43 -12.22 -5.45
C ALA A 769 -15.94 -12.80 -4.10
N PRO A 770 -17.27 -12.91 -3.86
CA PRO A 770 -17.83 -13.30 -2.54
C PRO A 770 -17.18 -14.54 -1.91
N ILE A 771 -16.96 -15.60 -2.69
CA ILE A 771 -16.34 -16.86 -2.21
C ILE A 771 -14.93 -16.64 -1.63
N LEU A 772 -14.14 -15.76 -2.24
CA LEU A 772 -12.80 -15.42 -1.77
C LEU A 772 -12.86 -14.42 -0.62
N ASN A 773 -13.68 -13.38 -0.73
CA ASN A 773 -13.75 -12.32 0.28
C ASN A 773 -14.24 -12.86 1.63
N GLU A 774 -15.29 -13.68 1.62
CA GLU A 774 -15.83 -14.31 2.84
C GLU A 774 -14.93 -15.47 3.32
N GLY A 775 -14.28 -16.17 2.40
CA GLY A 775 -13.29 -17.22 2.73
C GLY A 775 -12.07 -16.66 3.45
N LEU A 776 -11.49 -15.57 2.95
CA LEU A 776 -10.33 -14.89 3.55
C LEU A 776 -10.68 -14.31 4.92
N ASP A 777 -11.82 -13.64 5.03
CA ASP A 777 -12.35 -13.12 6.29
C ASP A 777 -12.52 -14.21 7.35
N LYS A 778 -13.08 -15.36 6.96
CA LYS A 778 -13.18 -16.54 7.83
C LYS A 778 -11.79 -17.04 8.26
N LEU A 779 -10.86 -17.20 7.31
CA LEU A 779 -9.50 -17.67 7.62
C LEU A 779 -8.76 -16.72 8.55
N VAL A 780 -8.84 -15.39 8.34
CA VAL A 780 -8.22 -14.41 9.24
C VAL A 780 -8.85 -14.49 10.62
N ALA A 781 -10.17 -14.60 10.73
CA ALA A 781 -10.85 -14.72 12.02
C ALA A 781 -10.45 -16.01 12.79
N GLU A 782 -10.32 -17.15 12.10
CA GLU A 782 -10.03 -18.45 12.71
C GLU A 782 -8.55 -18.70 12.99
N LEU A 783 -7.66 -18.23 12.10
CA LEU A 783 -6.22 -18.54 12.15
C LEU A 783 -5.37 -17.43 12.78
N ASP A 784 -5.82 -16.17 12.75
CA ASP A 784 -5.16 -15.04 13.42
C ASP A 784 -6.04 -14.48 14.54
N GLY A 785 -7.20 -13.95 14.17
CA GLY A 785 -8.24 -13.43 15.06
C GLY A 785 -7.86 -12.14 15.80
N THR A 786 -6.67 -11.56 15.60
CA THR A 786 -6.25 -10.33 16.31
C THR A 786 -6.18 -9.08 15.45
N ARG A 787 -6.34 -9.22 14.14
CA ARG A 787 -6.11 -8.15 13.17
C ARG A 787 -7.33 -7.97 12.27
N TRP A 788 -7.54 -6.74 11.81
CA TRP A 788 -8.64 -6.42 10.92
C TRP A 788 -8.40 -7.03 9.54
N TYR A 789 -9.47 -7.56 8.95
CA TYR A 789 -9.55 -7.91 7.54
C TYR A 789 -10.53 -6.97 6.85
N THR A 790 -10.12 -6.44 5.71
CA THR A 790 -11.02 -5.72 4.81
C THR A 790 -10.77 -6.15 3.37
N GLY A 791 -11.84 -6.25 2.59
CA GLY A 791 -11.75 -6.72 1.21
C GLY A 791 -10.95 -5.80 0.30
N SER A 792 -10.76 -4.52 0.67
CA SER A 792 -10.19 -3.51 -0.21
C SER A 792 -9.06 -2.73 0.43
N SER A 793 -7.92 -2.64 -0.26
CA SER A 793 -6.84 -1.71 0.04
C SER A 793 -6.96 -0.42 -0.79
N ASN A 794 -8.16 0.15 -0.94
CA ASN A 794 -8.37 1.37 -1.72
C ASN A 794 -9.45 2.30 -1.11
N GLU A 795 -10.72 1.90 -1.03
CA GLU A 795 -11.81 2.86 -0.73
C GLU A 795 -12.66 2.56 0.53
N ILE A 796 -12.47 1.41 1.19
CA ILE A 796 -13.29 1.02 2.36
C ILE A 796 -12.62 1.51 3.64
N ASN A 797 -13.19 2.56 4.27
CA ASN A 797 -12.53 3.32 5.36
C ASN A 797 -11.16 3.88 4.94
N LEU A 798 -10.90 4.03 3.65
CA LEU A 798 -9.63 4.44 3.07
C LEU A 798 -9.86 5.56 2.06
N GLN A 799 -8.78 6.26 1.70
CA GLN A 799 -8.77 7.22 0.62
C GLN A 799 -8.27 6.53 -0.65
N GLY A 800 -9.04 6.65 -1.73
CA GLY A 800 -8.71 5.98 -2.98
C GLY A 800 -7.38 6.41 -3.60
N SER A 801 -6.87 5.58 -4.52
CA SER A 801 -5.50 5.66 -5.01
C SER A 801 -5.19 6.92 -5.82
N GLY A 802 -3.91 7.27 -5.81
CA GLY A 802 -3.35 8.34 -6.61
C GLY A 802 -3.50 9.74 -5.97
N PRO A 803 -3.05 10.79 -6.67
CA PRO A 803 -2.46 10.76 -8.01
C PRO A 803 -1.08 10.08 -8.03
N TYR A 804 -0.64 9.68 -9.23
CA TYR A 804 0.67 9.04 -9.46
C TYR A 804 1.63 9.89 -10.32
N ASN A 805 1.12 10.99 -10.88
CA ASN A 805 1.87 11.94 -11.71
C ASN A 805 2.22 13.21 -10.93
N TYR A 806 3.07 14.07 -11.50
CA TYR A 806 3.52 15.28 -10.80
C TYR A 806 2.35 16.21 -10.44
N ARG A 807 2.37 16.70 -9.20
CA ARG A 807 1.45 17.72 -8.69
C ARG A 807 2.24 18.85 -8.07
N GLU A 808 1.71 20.07 -8.19
CA GLU A 808 2.28 21.22 -7.51
C GLU A 808 2.29 20.99 -5.99
N PRO A 809 3.41 21.23 -5.30
CA PRO A 809 3.58 20.96 -3.86
C PRO A 809 2.44 21.46 -2.96
N ALA A 810 1.91 22.66 -3.21
CA ALA A 810 0.82 23.24 -2.41
C ALA A 810 -0.49 22.43 -2.47
N ALA A 811 -0.70 21.59 -3.50
CA ALA A 811 -1.89 20.76 -3.63
C ALA A 811 -2.00 19.69 -2.52
N TYR A 812 -0.86 19.22 -2.00
CA TYR A 812 -0.79 18.22 -0.92
C TYR A 812 -1.28 18.73 0.44
N PHE A 813 -1.38 20.05 0.61
CA PHE A 813 -1.86 20.68 1.84
C PHE A 813 -3.37 20.98 1.81
N ASN A 814 -4.01 20.95 0.64
CA ASN A 814 -5.40 21.31 0.46
C ASN A 814 -6.24 20.24 -0.25
N LYS A 815 -6.10 20.11 -1.56
CA LYS A 815 -6.93 19.29 -2.44
C LYS A 815 -6.63 17.80 -2.26
N LEU A 816 -5.37 17.45 -2.03
CA LEU A 816 -4.91 16.06 -1.87
C LEU A 816 -4.73 15.65 -0.40
N ALA A 817 -5.04 16.56 0.54
CA ALA A 817 -4.96 16.31 1.98
C ALA A 817 -6.24 15.62 2.48
N GLN A 818 -6.37 14.32 2.20
CA GLN A 818 -7.56 13.55 2.55
C GLN A 818 -7.20 12.12 2.99
N GLY A 819 -7.81 11.71 4.10
CA GLY A 819 -8.01 10.34 4.57
C GLY A 819 -6.78 9.53 4.95
N PHE A 820 -6.97 8.22 4.87
CA PHE A 820 -5.91 7.22 4.97
C PHE A 820 -5.56 6.79 3.55
N SER A 821 -4.60 7.47 2.94
CA SER A 821 -4.19 7.24 1.55
C SER A 821 -3.13 6.15 1.51
N VAL A 822 -3.51 5.03 0.89
CA VAL A 822 -2.67 3.84 0.72
C VAL A 822 -1.77 3.92 -0.51
N GLU A 823 -2.04 4.83 -1.45
CA GLU A 823 -1.22 5.05 -2.64
C GLU A 823 -1.23 6.53 -3.05
N VAL A 824 -0.07 7.19 -3.01
CA VAL A 824 0.18 8.48 -3.68
C VAL A 824 1.59 8.47 -4.26
N GLY A 825 1.72 8.81 -5.54
CA GLY A 825 3.00 8.81 -6.24
C GLY A 825 3.26 10.11 -7.00
N THR A 826 4.52 10.31 -7.35
CA THR A 826 4.99 11.31 -8.30
C THR A 826 6.29 10.79 -8.95
N PRO A 827 6.63 11.19 -10.19
CA PRO A 827 7.90 10.79 -10.80
C PRO A 827 9.11 11.14 -9.94
N SER A 828 10.10 10.24 -9.94
CA SER A 828 11.31 10.32 -9.10
C SER A 828 12.53 9.76 -9.83
N PHE A 829 13.10 10.56 -10.73
CA PHE A 829 14.28 10.14 -11.50
C PHE A 829 15.44 9.76 -10.57
N SER A 830 16.12 8.65 -10.87
CA SER A 830 17.21 8.17 -10.04
C SER A 830 18.43 9.08 -10.05
N THR A 831 19.38 8.81 -9.17
CA THR A 831 20.65 9.55 -9.15
C THR A 831 21.40 9.34 -10.46
N LEU A 832 22.22 10.31 -10.85
CA LEU A 832 23.08 10.19 -12.04
C LEU A 832 23.87 8.89 -12.01
N GLU A 833 24.45 8.57 -10.84
CA GLU A 833 25.28 7.40 -10.66
C GLU A 833 24.49 6.09 -10.79
N SER A 834 23.27 6.01 -10.24
CA SER A 834 22.41 4.83 -10.36
C SER A 834 21.92 4.63 -11.79
N PHE A 835 21.47 5.71 -12.44
CA PHE A 835 21.04 5.67 -13.84
C PHE A 835 22.16 5.22 -14.78
N THR A 836 23.37 5.77 -14.62
CA THR A 836 24.52 5.37 -15.46
C THR A 836 24.98 3.93 -15.21
N ALA A 837 24.69 3.38 -14.03
CA ALA A 837 25.01 1.99 -13.72
C ALA A 837 24.02 1.01 -14.36
N SER A 838 22.76 1.40 -14.56
CA SER A 838 21.74 0.55 -15.20
C SER A 838 21.54 0.81 -16.69
N VAL A 839 21.92 1.98 -17.22
CA VAL A 839 21.70 2.33 -18.65
C VAL A 839 23.02 2.47 -19.40
N PRO A 840 23.23 1.75 -20.53
CA PRO A 840 24.46 1.84 -21.33
C PRO A 840 24.78 3.24 -21.86
N ALA A 841 26.05 3.63 -21.81
CA ALA A 841 26.49 4.96 -22.27
C ALA A 841 26.34 5.18 -23.78
N VAL A 842 26.44 4.12 -24.59
CA VAL A 842 26.41 4.21 -26.06
C VAL A 842 24.98 4.45 -26.53
N GLY A 843 24.62 5.73 -26.69
CA GLY A 843 23.39 6.18 -27.35
C GLY A 843 22.11 6.17 -26.49
N ASP A 844 22.12 5.52 -25.32
CA ASP A 844 20.90 5.33 -24.53
C ASP A 844 20.79 6.26 -23.31
N GLN A 845 21.92 6.77 -22.79
CA GLN A 845 21.93 7.67 -21.62
C GLN A 845 21.45 9.09 -21.91
N TRP A 846 21.60 9.60 -23.14
CA TRP A 846 21.10 10.91 -23.55
C TRP A 846 21.07 11.05 -25.08
N PRO A 847 20.02 11.64 -25.69
CA PRO A 847 18.76 12.09 -25.09
C PRO A 847 17.86 10.92 -24.63
N ILE A 848 16.66 11.23 -24.12
CA ILE A 848 15.66 10.22 -23.70
C ILE A 848 15.44 9.19 -24.81
N SER A 849 15.57 7.91 -24.46
CA SER A 849 15.55 6.76 -25.38
C SER A 849 14.56 5.67 -24.92
N ASP A 850 14.42 4.58 -25.68
CA ASP A 850 13.60 3.45 -25.25
C ASP A 850 14.12 2.79 -23.97
N ALA A 851 15.42 2.87 -23.67
CA ALA A 851 15.95 2.37 -22.39
C ALA A 851 15.36 3.12 -21.19
N TRP A 852 15.09 4.42 -21.34
CA TRP A 852 14.44 5.21 -20.28
C TRP A 852 13.01 4.74 -20.04
N ALA A 853 12.24 4.55 -21.12
CA ALA A 853 10.89 4.01 -21.05
C ALA A 853 10.88 2.59 -20.48
N TYR A 854 11.81 1.73 -20.91
CA TYR A 854 11.92 0.38 -20.36
C TYR A 854 12.11 0.42 -18.85
N HIS A 855 12.95 1.33 -18.35
CA HIS A 855 13.16 1.61 -16.92
C HIS A 855 12.16 2.63 -16.34
N ASP A 856 10.88 2.49 -16.70
CA ASP A 856 9.68 3.16 -16.17
C ASP A 856 9.56 4.69 -16.39
N TRP A 857 10.37 5.31 -17.25
CA TRP A 857 10.30 6.76 -17.52
C TRP A 857 9.35 7.09 -18.71
N HIS A 858 8.05 6.85 -18.52
CA HIS A 858 7.03 6.98 -19.58
C HIS A 858 6.40 8.37 -19.70
N GLN A 859 6.02 8.80 -20.92
CA GLN A 859 5.33 10.07 -21.13
C GLN A 859 3.79 10.01 -20.99
N SER A 860 3.24 8.82 -20.76
CA SER A 860 1.79 8.56 -20.63
C SER A 860 1.55 7.43 -19.62
N GLY A 861 0.28 7.12 -19.32
CA GLY A 861 -0.12 6.14 -18.31
C GLY A 861 -0.28 6.75 -16.92
N ASN A 862 -0.46 5.91 -15.89
CA ASN A 862 -0.69 6.36 -14.52
C ASN A 862 0.48 7.21 -13.99
N GLY A 863 1.72 6.78 -14.27
CA GLY A 863 2.95 7.48 -13.87
C GLY A 863 3.47 8.49 -14.89
N ASP A 864 2.61 9.16 -15.67
CA ASP A 864 3.09 10.03 -16.76
C ASP A 864 4.15 11.05 -16.29
N THR A 865 5.31 11.03 -16.95
CA THR A 865 6.39 12.00 -16.74
C THR A 865 6.16 13.29 -17.52
N ASN A 866 5.16 13.37 -18.41
CA ASN A 866 4.93 14.56 -19.24
C ASN A 866 4.58 15.79 -18.38
N SER A 867 3.75 15.61 -17.35
CA SER A 867 3.50 16.66 -16.34
C SER A 867 4.78 17.12 -15.62
N PHE A 868 5.65 16.17 -15.26
CA PHE A 868 6.93 16.44 -14.62
C PHE A 868 7.91 17.19 -15.55
N MET A 869 8.10 16.70 -16.78
CA MET A 869 9.01 17.27 -17.78
C MET A 869 8.61 18.70 -18.18
N ARG A 870 7.30 18.96 -18.35
CA ARG A 870 6.78 20.31 -18.59
C ARG A 870 7.10 21.22 -17.41
N THR A 871 6.80 20.78 -16.19
CA THR A 871 7.06 21.58 -14.99
C THR A 871 8.54 21.86 -14.78
N LEU A 872 9.41 20.87 -15.01
CA LEU A 872 10.86 21.01 -14.97
C LEU A 872 11.32 22.08 -15.96
N THR A 873 10.84 22.02 -17.21
CA THR A 873 11.18 23.01 -18.24
C THR A 873 10.67 24.40 -17.89
N ASP A 874 9.44 24.50 -17.38
CA ASP A 874 8.83 25.77 -17.03
C ASP A 874 9.55 26.45 -15.86
N LYS A 875 9.86 25.71 -14.79
CA LYS A 875 10.49 26.23 -13.56
C LYS A 875 12.01 26.36 -13.64
N LEU A 876 12.69 25.44 -14.34
CA LEU A 876 14.15 25.28 -14.29
C LEU A 876 14.82 25.33 -15.67
N GLY A 877 14.05 25.51 -16.75
CA GLY A 877 14.57 25.54 -18.12
C GLY A 877 14.85 24.16 -18.70
N ALA A 878 14.81 24.05 -20.03
CA ALA A 878 15.06 22.80 -20.74
C ALA A 878 16.45 22.23 -20.40
N PRO A 879 16.58 20.92 -20.16
CA PRO A 879 17.87 20.31 -19.87
C PRO A 879 18.82 20.34 -21.08
N THR A 880 20.11 20.54 -20.82
CA THR A 880 21.16 20.52 -21.87
C THR A 880 21.90 19.18 -22.00
N GLY A 881 21.73 18.28 -21.04
CA GLY A 881 22.38 16.97 -20.97
C GLY A 881 21.89 16.17 -19.76
N LEU A 882 22.30 14.91 -19.64
CA LEU A 882 21.87 14.03 -18.53
C LEU A 882 22.19 14.61 -17.14
N ALA A 883 23.40 15.13 -16.91
CA ALA A 883 23.76 15.71 -15.62
C ALA A 883 22.94 16.98 -15.29
N ASP A 884 22.60 17.79 -16.30
CA ASP A 884 21.74 18.97 -16.13
C ASP A 884 20.28 18.57 -15.88
N PHE A 885 19.81 17.52 -16.57
CA PHE A 885 18.49 16.94 -16.33
C PHE A 885 18.38 16.39 -14.91
N GLU A 886 19.35 15.57 -14.50
CA GLU A 886 19.33 14.92 -13.18
C GLU A 886 19.38 15.95 -12.05
N ARG A 887 20.25 16.96 -12.09
CA ARG A 887 20.28 17.99 -11.01
C ARG A 887 18.94 18.72 -10.88
N LYS A 888 18.24 18.96 -11.99
CA LYS A 888 16.90 19.59 -12.04
C LYS A 888 15.83 18.64 -11.52
N ALA A 889 15.87 17.38 -11.92
CA ALA A 889 14.98 16.34 -11.44
C ALA A 889 15.14 16.13 -9.93
N GLN A 890 16.37 16.06 -9.41
CA GLN A 890 16.62 15.95 -7.98
C GLN A 890 16.07 17.14 -7.17
N LEU A 891 16.09 18.36 -7.72
CA LEU A 891 15.47 19.51 -7.05
C LEU A 891 13.94 19.33 -6.93
N LEU A 892 13.26 18.90 -7.99
CA LEU A 892 11.82 18.61 -7.95
C LEU A 892 11.51 17.40 -7.05
N ASN A 893 12.31 16.34 -7.12
CA ASN A 893 12.18 15.14 -6.29
C ASN A 893 12.16 15.51 -4.80
N TYR A 894 13.09 16.36 -4.35
CA TYR A 894 13.12 16.82 -2.96
C TYR A 894 11.83 17.58 -2.59
N GLU A 895 11.45 18.57 -3.41
CA GLU A 895 10.32 19.46 -3.13
C GLU A 895 8.99 18.70 -3.02
N THR A 896 8.71 17.83 -4.00
CA THR A 896 7.43 17.12 -4.09
C THR A 896 7.29 16.08 -3.00
N HIS A 897 8.33 15.30 -2.72
CA HIS A 897 8.27 14.25 -1.71
C HIS A 897 8.22 14.82 -0.30
N ARG A 898 8.91 15.93 -0.04
CA ARG A 898 8.73 16.68 1.22
C ARG A 898 7.29 17.16 1.36
N ALA A 899 6.71 17.74 0.32
CA ALA A 899 5.36 18.29 0.35
C ALA A 899 4.26 17.23 0.57
N ILE A 900 4.44 15.99 0.09
CA ILE A 900 3.52 14.87 0.36
C ILE A 900 3.36 14.66 1.87
N PHE A 901 4.48 14.61 2.62
CA PHE A 901 4.45 14.34 4.06
C PHE A 901 4.20 15.59 4.91
N GLU A 902 4.68 16.77 4.52
CA GLU A 902 4.33 18.02 5.20
C GLU A 902 2.83 18.34 5.02
N GLY A 903 2.27 18.08 3.84
CA GLY A 903 0.83 18.22 3.57
C GLY A 903 0.00 17.19 4.35
N PHE A 904 0.52 15.97 4.51
CA PHE A 904 -0.03 14.98 5.44
C PHE A 904 -0.09 15.54 6.87
N ASN A 905 1.04 16.01 7.40
CA ASN A 905 1.14 16.58 8.74
C ASN A 905 0.22 17.79 8.92
N ALA A 906 0.14 18.70 7.95
CA ALA A 906 -0.65 19.92 8.05
C ALA A 906 -2.16 19.68 8.28
N GLN A 907 -2.65 18.48 7.95
CA GLN A 907 -4.04 18.08 8.17
C GLN A 907 -4.15 16.79 8.99
N LEU A 908 -3.11 16.46 9.79
CA LEU A 908 -3.13 15.28 10.66
C LEU A 908 -4.25 15.41 11.70
N TRP A 909 -5.04 14.35 11.84
CA TRP A 909 -6.23 14.26 12.70
C TRP A 909 -7.44 15.14 12.32
N SER A 910 -7.28 16.08 11.40
CA SER A 910 -8.42 16.82 10.83
C SER A 910 -8.93 16.21 9.53
N LYS A 911 -8.03 15.76 8.66
CA LYS A 911 -8.37 15.10 7.40
C LYS A 911 -7.56 13.84 7.16
N ASN A 912 -6.31 13.79 7.64
CA ASN A 912 -5.39 12.70 7.38
C ASN A 912 -5.12 11.85 8.62
N SER A 913 -4.90 10.56 8.37
CA SER A 913 -4.45 9.59 9.38
C SER A 913 -3.37 8.63 8.87
N GLY A 914 -3.27 8.45 7.54
CA GLY A 914 -2.22 7.66 6.91
C GLY A 914 -1.83 8.19 5.52
N ARG A 915 -0.53 8.07 5.19
CA ARG A 915 0.02 8.41 3.88
C ARG A 915 1.09 7.42 3.45
N LEU A 916 0.83 6.67 2.38
CA LEU A 916 1.75 5.71 1.79
C LEU A 916 2.14 6.13 0.37
N LEU A 917 3.45 6.20 0.12
CA LEU A 917 3.99 6.40 -1.22
C LEU A 917 3.67 5.23 -2.14
N TRP A 918 3.20 5.51 -3.35
CA TRP A 918 3.38 4.66 -4.52
C TRP A 918 4.63 5.20 -5.20
N MET A 919 5.83 4.66 -4.92
CA MET A 919 6.17 3.49 -4.11
C MET A 919 7.38 3.82 -3.24
N SER A 920 7.56 3.12 -2.12
CA SER A 920 8.79 3.29 -1.34
C SER A 920 9.94 2.44 -1.87
N HIS A 921 9.63 1.27 -2.42
CA HIS A 921 10.61 0.23 -2.76
C HIS A 921 10.53 -0.16 -4.24
N PRO A 922 11.64 -0.15 -4.99
CA PRO A 922 11.71 -0.66 -6.35
C PRO A 922 12.17 -2.12 -6.42
N ALA A 923 11.43 -2.95 -7.16
CA ALA A 923 11.78 -4.36 -7.38
C ALA A 923 12.97 -4.57 -8.33
N TRP A 924 13.27 -3.57 -9.16
CA TRP A 924 14.27 -3.61 -10.22
C TRP A 924 14.79 -2.18 -10.48
N PRO A 925 15.84 -1.97 -11.30
CA PRO A 925 16.32 -0.62 -11.62
C PRO A 925 15.25 0.23 -12.32
N SER A 926 14.54 1.05 -11.54
CA SER A 926 13.47 1.92 -12.02
C SER A 926 13.91 3.39 -11.99
N ASN A 927 13.14 4.27 -12.62
CA ASN A 927 13.27 5.73 -12.50
C ASN A 927 11.98 6.41 -12.06
N MET A 928 11.05 5.67 -11.47
CA MET A 928 9.71 6.13 -11.17
C MET A 928 9.34 5.84 -9.71
N TRP A 929 8.60 6.75 -9.09
CA TRP A 929 7.89 6.59 -7.81
C TRP A 929 8.69 6.32 -6.52
N GLN A 930 9.89 5.74 -6.62
CA GLN A 930 10.80 5.35 -5.55
C GLN A 930 11.53 6.54 -4.87
N VAL A 931 12.01 6.34 -3.64
CA VAL A 931 12.85 7.33 -2.93
C VAL A 931 14.34 6.95 -2.88
N TYR A 932 14.63 5.67 -3.04
CA TYR A 932 15.98 5.11 -3.20
C TYR A 932 15.99 4.18 -4.41
N SER A 933 17.17 3.89 -4.94
CA SER A 933 17.36 3.00 -6.08
C SER A 933 17.45 1.53 -5.66
N HIS A 934 17.24 0.63 -6.62
CA HIS A 934 17.39 -0.83 -6.46
C HIS A 934 18.80 -1.27 -6.02
N ASP A 935 19.82 -0.44 -6.25
CA ASP A 935 21.20 -0.63 -5.79
C ASP A 935 21.52 0.06 -4.44
N TYR A 936 20.50 0.53 -3.71
CA TYR A 936 20.58 1.23 -2.42
C TYR A 936 20.99 2.70 -2.46
N ASP A 937 21.24 3.30 -3.64
CA ASP A 937 21.57 4.72 -3.71
C ASP A 937 20.37 5.61 -3.34
N THR A 938 20.61 6.74 -2.68
CA THR A 938 19.53 7.59 -2.12
C THR A 938 19.35 8.87 -2.93
N HIS A 939 18.12 9.12 -3.37
CA HIS A 939 17.76 10.28 -4.18
C HIS A 939 17.51 11.50 -3.30
N ALA A 940 17.35 12.68 -3.88
CA ALA A 940 16.87 13.84 -3.15
C ALA A 940 15.46 13.62 -2.57
N ALA A 941 14.65 12.78 -3.24
CA ALA A 941 13.35 12.34 -2.73
C ALA A 941 13.46 11.70 -1.34
N TYR A 942 14.44 10.81 -1.12
CA TYR A 942 14.69 10.19 0.20
C TYR A 942 14.91 11.23 1.30
N TYR A 943 15.73 12.25 1.04
CA TYR A 943 16.03 13.28 2.04
C TYR A 943 14.87 14.26 2.22
N GLY A 944 14.10 14.56 1.17
CA GLY A 944 12.86 15.31 1.27
C GLY A 944 11.81 14.59 2.15
N VAL A 945 11.62 13.28 1.93
CA VAL A 945 10.79 12.43 2.78
C VAL A 945 11.31 12.39 4.21
N ARG A 946 12.58 12.02 4.39
CA ARG A 946 13.20 11.87 5.70
C ARG A 946 13.03 13.12 6.54
N ASN A 947 13.24 14.29 5.92
CA ASN A 947 13.05 15.57 6.59
C ASN A 947 11.58 15.78 7.02
N ALA A 948 10.63 15.68 6.09
CA ALA A 948 9.21 15.89 6.37
C ALA A 948 8.59 14.85 7.31
N ALA A 949 9.18 13.65 7.36
CA ALA A 949 8.75 12.53 8.17
C ALA A 949 9.46 12.49 9.54
N GLU A 950 10.28 13.47 9.92
CA GLU A 950 10.84 13.53 11.28
C GLU A 950 9.76 13.38 12.36
N ILE A 951 10.12 12.77 13.49
CA ILE A 951 9.16 12.57 14.59
C ILE A 951 8.81 13.89 15.28
N LEU A 952 9.80 14.76 15.46
CA LEU A 952 9.62 16.13 15.92
C LEU A 952 10.14 17.07 14.83
N HIS A 953 9.25 17.78 14.15
CA HIS A 953 9.54 18.44 12.88
C HIS A 953 9.05 19.89 12.85
N VAL A 954 9.80 20.78 12.20
CA VAL A 954 9.33 22.14 11.87
C VAL A 954 9.14 22.29 10.36
N GLN A 955 7.97 22.79 9.97
CA GLN A 955 7.60 22.96 8.55
C GLN A 955 6.90 24.28 8.29
N MET A 956 6.93 24.71 7.04
CA MET A 956 6.17 25.83 6.48
C MET A 956 5.06 25.29 5.57
N ASN A 957 3.80 25.52 5.94
CA ASN A 957 2.65 25.12 5.15
C ASN A 957 2.55 25.99 3.90
N LEU A 958 2.73 25.37 2.72
CA LEU A 958 2.93 26.10 1.46
C LEU A 958 1.76 27.00 1.00
N PRO A 959 0.47 26.69 1.25
CA PRO A 959 -0.62 27.56 0.79
C PRO A 959 -0.62 28.97 1.39
N GLY A 960 -0.25 29.10 2.67
CA GLY A 960 -0.30 30.36 3.41
C GLY A 960 1.04 30.79 4.03
N TYR A 961 2.09 29.98 3.89
CA TYR A 961 3.42 30.18 4.47
C TYR A 961 3.42 30.28 6.01
N GLU A 962 2.45 29.63 6.67
CA GLU A 962 2.43 29.46 8.11
C GLU A 962 3.48 28.44 8.55
N VAL A 963 4.22 28.75 9.62
CA VAL A 963 5.14 27.80 10.24
C VAL A 963 4.43 27.08 11.37
N VAL A 964 4.54 25.75 11.39
CA VAL A 964 4.00 24.87 12.44
C VAL A 964 5.07 23.90 12.94
N VAL A 965 4.83 23.32 14.11
CA VAL A 965 5.62 22.23 14.67
C VAL A 965 4.76 20.98 14.76
N VAL A 966 5.32 19.87 14.29
CA VAL A 966 4.70 18.54 14.31
C VAL A 966 5.43 17.70 15.34
N ASN A 967 4.69 17.04 16.23
CA ASN A 967 5.23 16.07 17.15
C ASN A 967 4.43 14.76 17.03
N ASN A 968 4.99 13.80 16.30
CA ASN A 968 4.44 12.47 16.11
C ASN A 968 4.89 11.48 17.20
N ALA A 969 5.61 11.92 18.23
CA ALA A 969 5.98 11.06 19.36
C ALA A 969 4.80 10.85 20.31
N ALA A 970 4.80 9.71 21.02
CA ALA A 970 3.83 9.40 22.06
C ALA A 970 3.96 10.27 23.34
N THR A 971 4.94 11.20 23.38
CA THR A 971 5.17 12.09 24.53
C THR A 971 5.24 13.55 24.09
N PRO A 972 4.81 14.51 24.94
CA PRO A 972 4.88 15.93 24.62
C PRO A 972 6.33 16.43 24.69
N ALA A 973 6.68 17.38 23.81
CA ALA A 973 7.98 18.04 23.81
C ALA A 973 7.82 19.49 24.33
N ARG A 974 8.64 19.87 25.33
CA ARG A 974 8.51 21.16 26.04
C ARG A 974 9.77 22.01 26.00
N GLY A 975 9.58 23.32 26.01
CA GLY A 975 10.64 24.32 25.96
C GLY A 975 11.28 24.40 24.58
N LEU A 976 10.46 24.29 23.52
CA LEU A 976 10.92 24.39 22.15
C LEU A 976 10.94 25.85 21.69
N ARG A 977 11.80 26.15 20.72
CA ARG A 977 11.86 27.44 20.04
C ARG A 977 12.05 27.25 18.54
N VAL A 978 11.14 27.80 17.75
CA VAL A 978 11.30 27.88 16.31
C VAL A 978 12.11 29.12 15.97
N ARG A 979 13.12 28.97 15.10
CA ARG A 979 13.84 30.06 14.44
C ARG A 979 13.58 29.98 12.94
N ALA A 980 13.07 31.07 12.36
CA ALA A 980 12.87 31.21 10.93
C ALA A 980 13.77 32.33 10.39
N GLN A 981 14.51 32.06 9.33
CA GLN A 981 15.40 32.99 8.65
C GLN A 981 15.02 33.06 7.17
N VAL A 982 14.86 34.27 6.62
CA VAL A 982 14.54 34.51 5.21
C VAL A 982 15.73 35.20 4.55
N TYR A 983 16.20 34.63 3.44
CA TYR A 983 17.34 35.11 2.66
C TYR A 983 16.89 35.54 1.25
N ALA A 984 17.52 36.57 0.71
CA ALA A 984 17.41 36.91 -0.71
C ALA A 984 18.17 35.89 -1.59
N SER A 985 17.93 35.94 -2.90
CA SER A 985 18.62 35.07 -3.87
C SER A 985 20.14 35.24 -3.89
N ASP A 986 20.66 36.41 -3.52
CA ASP A 986 22.10 36.70 -3.40
C ASP A 986 22.73 36.19 -2.08
N GLY A 987 21.93 35.56 -1.21
CA GLY A 987 22.38 35.02 0.08
C GLY A 987 22.31 36.02 1.24
N LYS A 988 21.87 37.27 1.03
CA LYS A 988 21.69 38.23 2.12
C LYS A 988 20.55 37.82 3.05
N LEU A 989 20.80 37.77 4.36
CA LEU A 989 19.75 37.60 5.37
C LEU A 989 18.86 38.84 5.41
N LEU A 990 17.57 38.67 5.11
CA LEU A 990 16.58 39.74 5.12
C LEU A 990 15.87 39.85 6.47
N GLN A 991 15.55 38.69 7.07
CA GLN A 991 14.79 38.65 8.32
C GLN A 991 15.13 37.40 9.13
N GLN A 992 15.11 37.54 10.46
CA GLN A 992 15.13 36.43 11.40
C GLN A 992 14.03 36.64 12.46
N ARG A 993 13.26 35.59 12.74
CA ARG A 993 12.25 35.57 13.80
C ARG A 993 12.42 34.32 14.66
N GLU A 994 12.08 34.44 15.94
CA GLU A 994 12.02 33.30 16.86
C GLU A 994 10.70 33.31 17.63
N GLN A 995 10.15 32.13 17.90
CA GLN A 995 8.94 31.94 18.70
C GLN A 995 9.08 30.69 19.55
N ALA A 996 8.81 30.81 20.85
CA ALA A 996 8.77 29.67 21.77
C ALA A 996 7.41 28.96 21.71
N LEU A 997 7.41 27.64 21.94
CA LEU A 997 6.21 26.82 22.06
C LEU A 997 6.49 25.53 22.86
N ASP A 998 5.43 24.86 23.27
CA ASP A 998 5.42 23.44 23.60
C ASP A 998 4.61 22.68 22.52
N ALA A 999 5.02 21.46 22.20
CA ALA A 999 4.33 20.60 21.24
C ALA A 999 3.67 19.42 21.97
N ALA A 1000 2.36 19.27 21.83
CA ALA A 1000 1.60 18.15 22.38
C ALA A 1000 2.04 16.81 21.75
N ALA A 1001 1.78 15.69 22.42
CA ALA A 1001 2.05 14.36 21.88
C ALA A 1001 1.12 14.07 20.69
N VAL A 1002 1.66 13.40 19.66
CA VAL A 1002 0.93 12.98 18.45
C VAL A 1002 0.04 14.09 17.87
N ALA A 1003 0.60 15.29 17.67
CA ALA A 1003 -0.16 16.48 17.32
C ALA A 1003 0.62 17.45 16.42
N VAL A 1004 -0.12 18.39 15.84
CA VAL A 1004 0.41 19.53 15.08
C VAL A 1004 0.04 20.80 15.84
N SER A 1005 0.99 21.71 16.00
CA SER A 1005 0.75 22.98 16.67
C SER A 1005 -0.17 23.89 15.84
N ALA A 1006 -0.82 24.85 16.49
CA ALA A 1006 -1.30 26.03 15.78
C ALA A 1006 -0.12 26.75 15.09
N PRO A 1007 -0.37 27.56 14.04
CA PRO A 1007 0.65 28.41 13.42
C PRO A 1007 1.43 29.23 14.45
N VAL A 1008 2.76 29.10 14.45
CA VAL A 1008 3.65 29.83 15.37
C VAL A 1008 4.27 31.07 14.73
N LEU A 1009 4.44 31.08 13.41
CA LEU A 1009 4.92 32.23 12.63
C LEU A 1009 4.18 32.30 11.29
N GLN A 1010 4.13 33.49 10.70
CA GLN A 1010 3.57 33.74 9.36
C GLN A 1010 4.64 34.43 8.50
N LEU A 1011 5.13 33.75 7.46
CA LEU A 1011 6.26 34.20 6.63
C LEU A 1011 5.86 34.88 5.32
N ALA A 1012 4.58 34.84 4.93
CA ALA A 1012 4.10 35.47 3.69
C ALA A 1012 4.51 36.95 3.54
N PRO A 1013 4.48 37.80 4.60
CA PRO A 1013 4.96 39.18 4.50
C PRO A 1013 6.45 39.28 4.18
N SER A 1014 7.28 38.45 4.83
CA SER A 1014 8.74 38.47 4.70
C SER A 1014 9.22 37.94 3.35
N LEU A 1015 8.45 37.05 2.72
CA LEU A 1015 8.75 36.54 1.39
C LEU A 1015 8.59 37.61 0.29
N LYS A 1016 7.81 38.67 0.52
CA LYS A 1016 7.68 39.78 -0.43
C LYS A 1016 9.00 40.54 -0.62
N ASP A 1017 9.86 40.54 0.39
CA ASP A 1017 11.14 41.26 0.38
C ASP A 1017 12.24 40.53 -0.42
N THR A 1018 11.96 39.33 -0.93
CA THR A 1018 12.91 38.50 -1.70
C THR A 1018 13.05 38.92 -3.17
N ASN A 1019 12.30 39.92 -3.63
CA ASN A 1019 12.22 40.32 -5.03
C ASN A 1019 11.82 39.18 -6.00
N GLY A 1020 11.16 38.14 -5.50
CA GLY A 1020 10.54 37.08 -6.30
C GLY A 1020 11.25 35.72 -6.24
N LEU A 1021 12.48 35.63 -5.74
CA LEU A 1021 13.18 34.38 -5.44
C LEU A 1021 13.97 34.54 -4.12
N GLY A 1022 13.73 33.67 -3.15
CA GLY A 1022 14.46 33.67 -1.90
C GLY A 1022 14.49 32.31 -1.23
N PHE A 1023 15.12 32.26 -0.06
CA PHE A 1023 15.30 31.03 0.70
C PHE A 1023 14.78 31.18 2.13
N VAL A 1024 14.17 30.13 2.66
CA VAL A 1024 13.70 30.07 4.04
C VAL A 1024 14.43 28.94 4.75
N ARG A 1025 15.08 29.26 5.87
CA ARG A 1025 15.68 28.28 6.78
C ARG A 1025 14.88 28.25 8.08
N LEU A 1026 14.41 27.07 8.46
CA LEU A 1026 13.74 26.80 9.72
C LEU A 1026 14.62 25.94 10.61
N GLN A 1027 14.63 26.24 11.90
CA GLN A 1027 15.25 25.41 12.93
C GLN A 1027 14.28 25.28 14.10
N LEU A 1028 14.13 24.06 14.61
CA LEU A 1028 13.49 23.79 15.89
C LEU A 1028 14.58 23.52 16.92
N LEU A 1029 14.71 24.41 17.90
CA LEU A 1029 15.67 24.28 18.98
C LEU A 1029 14.96 23.78 20.23
N ASP A 1030 15.64 22.96 21.02
CA ASP A 1030 15.22 22.64 22.39
C ASP A 1030 15.69 23.71 23.40
N ARG A 1031 15.47 23.43 24.69
CA ARG A 1031 15.85 24.29 25.80
C ARG A 1031 17.36 24.54 25.91
N ASP A 1032 18.18 23.62 25.40
CA ASP A 1032 19.64 23.69 25.43
C ASP A 1032 20.19 24.32 24.13
N ALA A 1033 19.31 24.89 23.32
CA ALA A 1033 19.60 25.43 21.99
C ALA A 1033 20.19 24.39 21.01
N ILE A 1034 19.95 23.10 21.26
CA ILE A 1034 20.30 22.03 20.33
C ILE A 1034 19.23 21.98 19.25
N VAL A 1035 19.66 21.92 17.99
CA VAL A 1035 18.72 21.83 16.87
C VAL A 1035 18.19 20.40 16.76
N ARG A 1036 16.87 20.25 16.91
CA ARG A 1036 16.14 18.97 16.84
C ARG A 1036 15.53 18.70 15.47
N SER A 1037 15.22 19.76 14.72
CA SER A 1037 14.74 19.68 13.33
C SER A 1037 15.24 20.87 12.54
N ARG A 1038 15.52 20.67 11.25
CA ARG A 1038 15.93 21.72 10.30
C ARG A 1038 15.18 21.54 9.01
N ASN A 1039 14.74 22.64 8.40
CA ASN A 1039 14.09 22.58 7.09
C ASN A 1039 14.51 23.78 6.24
N PHE A 1040 14.57 23.60 4.93
CA PHE A 1040 15.08 24.61 3.99
C PHE A 1040 14.24 24.67 2.72
N TYR A 1041 13.72 25.84 2.37
CA TYR A 1041 12.86 26.05 1.21
C TYR A 1041 13.50 27.05 0.25
N TRP A 1042 13.40 26.77 -1.05
CA TRP A 1042 13.57 27.75 -2.12
C TRP A 1042 12.18 28.19 -2.57
N VAL A 1043 11.87 29.47 -2.42
CA VAL A 1043 10.54 30.00 -2.69
C VAL A 1043 10.64 31.00 -3.82
N ALA A 1044 9.84 30.80 -4.86
CA ALA A 1044 9.72 31.72 -5.97
C ALA A 1044 8.28 32.18 -6.12
N ARG A 1045 8.07 33.42 -6.58
CA ARG A 1045 6.74 33.98 -6.86
C ARG A 1045 6.03 33.22 -7.98
N ASP A 1046 6.79 32.81 -8.99
CA ASP A 1046 6.32 32.16 -10.20
C ASP A 1046 7.44 31.32 -10.84
N ALA A 1047 7.11 30.55 -11.88
CA ALA A 1047 8.06 29.69 -12.57
C ALA A 1047 9.20 30.48 -13.24
N VAL A 1048 8.96 31.72 -13.67
CA VAL A 1048 9.98 32.58 -14.29
C VAL A 1048 11.01 33.00 -13.25
N ALA A 1049 10.57 33.42 -12.07
CA ALA A 1049 11.45 33.76 -10.96
C ALA A 1049 12.27 32.55 -10.47
N MET A 1050 11.70 31.34 -10.51
CA MET A 1050 12.40 30.10 -10.14
C MET A 1050 13.63 29.83 -11.04
N ARG A 1051 13.59 30.24 -12.32
CA ARG A 1051 14.76 30.12 -13.23
C ARG A 1051 15.97 30.94 -12.76
N GLY A 1052 15.75 31.92 -11.88
CA GLY A 1052 16.83 32.66 -11.24
C GLY A 1052 17.80 31.78 -10.45
N LEU A 1053 17.42 30.54 -10.10
CA LEU A 1053 18.32 29.57 -9.49
C LEU A 1053 19.55 29.26 -10.36
N ASP A 1054 19.43 29.25 -11.69
CA ASP A 1054 20.59 29.00 -12.59
C ASP A 1054 21.59 30.17 -12.60
N ALA A 1055 21.18 31.36 -12.14
CA ALA A 1055 22.02 32.54 -12.04
C ALA A 1055 22.76 32.66 -10.70
N LEU A 1056 22.57 31.72 -9.77
CA LEU A 1056 23.28 31.72 -8.49
C LEU A 1056 24.79 31.60 -8.72
N ALA A 1057 25.57 32.40 -7.98
CA ALA A 1057 27.02 32.31 -8.01
C ALA A 1057 27.49 30.92 -7.55
N LYS A 1058 28.59 30.43 -8.15
CA LYS A 1058 29.21 29.18 -7.74
C LYS A 1058 29.83 29.31 -6.34
N VAL A 1059 29.72 28.26 -5.54
CA VAL A 1059 30.13 28.22 -4.14
C VAL A 1059 31.23 27.17 -3.93
N PRO A 1060 32.45 27.58 -3.54
CA PRO A 1060 33.51 26.65 -3.17
C PRO A 1060 33.28 26.14 -1.74
N LEU A 1061 32.55 25.03 -1.58
CA LEU A 1061 32.33 24.42 -0.28
C LEU A 1061 33.62 23.80 0.26
N GLN A 1062 33.87 24.00 1.54
CA GLN A 1062 34.98 23.36 2.26
C GLN A 1062 34.50 22.01 2.77
N LEU A 1063 35.22 20.94 2.43
CA LEU A 1063 34.92 19.57 2.86
C LEU A 1063 36.12 19.00 3.62
N THR A 1064 35.90 18.59 4.87
CA THR A 1064 36.88 17.82 5.64
C THR A 1064 36.25 16.51 6.09
N THR A 1065 37.06 15.45 6.20
CA THR A 1065 36.58 14.13 6.61
C THR A 1065 37.47 13.52 7.67
N GLN A 1066 36.85 12.85 8.64
CA GLN A 1066 37.55 12.15 9.71
C GLN A 1066 36.93 10.78 9.92
N LEU A 1067 37.72 9.72 9.81
CA LEU A 1067 37.30 8.38 10.19
C LEU A 1067 37.28 8.24 11.71
N GLN A 1068 36.13 7.90 12.26
CA GLN A 1068 35.96 7.59 13.67
C GLN A 1068 35.85 6.07 13.85
N GLN A 1069 36.65 5.54 14.78
CA GLN A 1069 36.58 4.13 15.16
C GLN A 1069 35.64 3.98 16.36
N GLY A 1070 34.67 3.07 16.23
CA GLY A 1070 33.70 2.67 17.25
C GLY A 1070 33.15 1.28 16.92
N ASN A 1071 32.02 0.88 17.52
CA ASN A 1071 31.39 -0.42 17.23
C ASN A 1071 30.99 -0.58 15.76
N GLU A 1072 30.59 0.52 15.11
CA GLU A 1072 30.56 0.66 13.65
C GLU A 1072 31.57 1.73 13.25
N ALA A 1073 32.23 1.57 12.11
CA ALA A 1073 33.09 2.61 11.57
C ALA A 1073 32.25 3.71 10.92
N VAL A 1074 32.56 4.97 11.24
CA VAL A 1074 31.84 6.15 10.76
C VAL A 1074 32.83 7.11 10.11
N LEU A 1075 32.57 7.49 8.87
CA LEU A 1075 33.26 8.61 8.23
C LEU A 1075 32.49 9.89 8.52
N ARG A 1076 33.04 10.75 9.38
CA ARG A 1076 32.45 12.05 9.69
C ARG A 1076 32.93 13.09 8.69
N ALA A 1077 32.01 13.64 7.91
CA ALA A 1077 32.25 14.72 6.95
C ALA A 1077 31.77 16.06 7.53
N THR A 1078 32.60 17.11 7.46
CA THR A 1078 32.23 18.48 7.80
C THR A 1078 32.20 19.30 6.52
N VAL A 1079 31.04 19.82 6.16
CA VAL A 1079 30.82 20.66 4.98
C VAL A 1079 30.52 22.08 5.42
N ARG A 1080 31.35 23.03 5.00
CA ARG A 1080 31.23 24.45 5.37
C ARG A 1080 31.06 25.32 4.13
N ASN A 1081 30.16 26.30 4.21
CA ASN A 1081 29.99 27.34 3.20
C ASN A 1081 30.77 28.61 3.63
N PRO A 1082 31.98 28.86 3.08
CA PRO A 1082 32.75 30.05 3.41
C PRO A 1082 32.29 31.32 2.66
N SER A 1083 31.37 31.19 1.70
CA SER A 1083 30.96 32.28 0.80
C SER A 1083 29.80 33.11 1.36
N GLN A 1084 29.43 34.18 0.64
CA GLN A 1084 28.23 34.98 0.91
C GLN A 1084 26.98 34.50 0.17
N GLN A 1085 27.09 33.45 -0.66
CA GLN A 1085 26.00 32.90 -1.46
C GLN A 1085 25.47 31.61 -0.80
N VAL A 1086 24.15 31.37 -0.89
CA VAL A 1086 23.56 30.07 -0.50
C VAL A 1086 24.07 28.95 -1.42
N ALA A 1087 24.53 27.84 -0.84
CA ALA A 1087 24.77 26.61 -1.59
C ALA A 1087 23.53 25.71 -1.51
N LEU A 1088 22.99 25.30 -2.66
CA LEU A 1088 21.71 24.59 -2.74
C LEU A 1088 21.89 23.11 -3.13
N ASN A 1089 21.20 22.23 -2.40
CA ASN A 1089 21.01 20.81 -2.74
C ASN A 1089 22.32 20.03 -3.02
N THR A 1090 23.28 20.13 -2.11
CA THR A 1090 24.62 19.54 -2.20
C THR A 1090 24.60 18.06 -1.83
N LYS A 1091 24.83 17.18 -2.80
CA LYS A 1091 24.97 15.74 -2.64
C LYS A 1091 26.42 15.36 -2.31
N LEU A 1092 26.56 14.47 -1.34
CA LEU A 1092 27.77 13.72 -1.00
C LEU A 1092 27.64 12.28 -1.56
N THR A 1093 28.69 11.79 -2.21
CA THR A 1093 28.75 10.42 -2.75
C THR A 1093 30.05 9.74 -2.28
N LEU A 1094 29.90 8.65 -1.52
CA LEU A 1094 31.00 7.81 -1.07
C LEU A 1094 31.46 6.87 -2.19
N VAL A 1095 32.73 6.95 -2.56
CA VAL A 1095 33.32 6.15 -3.64
C VAL A 1095 34.65 5.53 -3.21
N ASP A 1096 35.04 4.45 -3.87
CA ASP A 1096 36.35 3.83 -3.71
C ASP A 1096 37.46 4.61 -4.46
N ALA A 1097 38.68 4.04 -4.45
CA ALA A 1097 39.83 4.65 -5.13
C ALA A 1097 39.69 4.70 -6.66
N GLN A 1098 38.78 3.91 -7.23
CA GLN A 1098 38.48 3.84 -8.67
C GLN A 1098 37.29 4.75 -9.04
N GLY A 1099 36.71 5.45 -8.06
CA GLY A 1099 35.52 6.28 -8.25
C GLY A 1099 34.22 5.48 -8.36
N GLN A 1100 34.22 4.18 -8.03
CA GLN A 1100 33.00 3.38 -7.97
C GLN A 1100 32.28 3.61 -6.65
N ARG A 1101 30.95 3.65 -6.68
CA ARG A 1101 30.13 3.86 -5.48
C ARG A 1101 30.33 2.74 -4.46
N ILE A 1102 30.46 3.12 -3.20
CA ILE A 1102 30.41 2.17 -2.07
C ILE A 1102 28.97 2.14 -1.57
N LEU A 1103 28.30 1.00 -1.76
CA LEU A 1103 26.89 0.78 -1.38
C LEU A 1103 26.75 -0.54 -0.57
N PRO A 1104 25.78 -0.62 0.35
CA PRO A 1104 24.96 0.49 0.85
C PRO A 1104 25.81 1.48 1.65
N ALA A 1105 25.43 2.76 1.59
CA ALA A 1105 26.02 3.83 2.39
C ALA A 1105 24.91 4.64 3.06
N TYR A 1106 25.00 4.80 4.38
CA TYR A 1106 23.98 5.45 5.20
C TYR A 1106 24.50 6.81 5.69
N TYR A 1107 23.92 7.88 5.17
CA TYR A 1107 24.29 9.25 5.49
C TYR A 1107 23.34 9.79 6.56
N SER A 1108 23.85 10.46 7.60
CA SER A 1108 22.97 11.10 8.61
C SER A 1108 22.19 12.29 8.05
N ASP A 1109 22.69 12.91 6.98
CA ASP A 1109 22.09 14.01 6.23
C ASP A 1109 22.74 14.06 4.83
N ASN A 1110 22.05 14.52 3.80
CA ASN A 1110 22.61 14.68 2.45
C ASN A 1110 21.71 15.66 1.66
N TYR A 1111 22.09 16.02 0.42
CA TYR A 1111 21.38 17.05 -0.36
C TYR A 1111 21.29 18.38 0.42
N LEU A 1112 22.42 18.76 1.01
CA LEU A 1112 22.55 19.85 1.97
C LEU A 1112 22.30 21.20 1.30
N SER A 1113 21.53 22.05 1.96
CA SER A 1113 21.43 23.48 1.62
C SER A 1113 22.04 24.30 2.75
N LEU A 1114 23.07 25.09 2.43
CA LEU A 1114 23.91 25.79 3.40
C LEU A 1114 23.85 27.29 3.17
N VAL A 1115 23.36 28.02 4.17
CA VAL A 1115 23.38 29.49 4.15
C VAL A 1115 24.82 30.01 4.35
N PRO A 1116 25.10 31.30 4.07
CA PRO A 1116 26.43 31.87 4.26
C PRO A 1116 27.00 31.61 5.67
N GLY A 1117 28.22 31.09 5.73
CA GLY A 1117 28.91 30.75 6.98
C GLY A 1117 28.42 29.47 7.68
N GLU A 1118 27.39 28.78 7.16
CA GLU A 1118 26.89 27.55 7.78
C GLU A 1118 27.89 26.40 7.64
N GLU A 1119 27.98 25.60 8.70
CA GLU A 1119 28.69 24.33 8.75
C GLU A 1119 27.71 23.20 9.07
N ARG A 1120 27.90 22.06 8.40
CA ARG A 1120 27.11 20.84 8.62
C ARG A 1120 28.03 19.64 8.78
N VAL A 1121 27.78 18.86 9.83
CA VAL A 1121 28.42 17.57 10.05
C VAL A 1121 27.50 16.46 9.56
N VAL A 1122 28.05 15.55 8.76
CA VAL A 1122 27.38 14.37 8.21
C VAL A 1122 28.16 13.12 8.61
N ASP A 1123 27.52 12.22 9.34
CA ASP A 1123 28.08 10.91 9.68
C ASP A 1123 27.67 9.91 8.58
N ILE A 1124 28.67 9.26 7.97
CA ILE A 1124 28.49 8.29 6.88
C ILE A 1124 28.93 6.91 7.35
N ARG A 1125 28.04 5.94 7.25
CA ARG A 1125 28.31 4.52 7.55
C ARG A 1125 28.36 3.72 6.25
N GLY A 1126 29.34 2.83 6.15
CA GLY A 1126 29.51 1.93 5.00
C GLY A 1126 29.71 0.48 5.43
N PRO A 1127 29.94 -0.44 4.48
CA PRO A 1127 29.95 -1.88 4.75
C PRO A 1127 30.99 -2.35 5.76
N SER A 1128 32.15 -1.69 5.83
CA SER A 1128 33.19 -2.02 6.81
C SER A 1128 34.14 -0.86 7.10
N ALA A 1129 34.84 -0.94 8.24
CA ALA A 1129 35.92 -0.01 8.59
C ALA A 1129 37.05 0.00 7.55
N ALA A 1130 37.39 -1.16 6.99
CA ALA A 1130 38.43 -1.30 5.99
C ALA A 1130 38.04 -0.57 4.69
N THR A 1131 36.78 -0.70 4.27
CA THR A 1131 36.22 -0.01 3.11
C THR A 1131 36.29 1.51 3.29
N LEU A 1132 35.91 2.03 4.46
CA LEU A 1132 35.90 3.48 4.71
C LEU A 1132 37.30 4.11 4.78
N ARG A 1133 38.34 3.38 5.18
CA ARG A 1133 39.73 3.91 5.27
C ARG A 1133 40.28 4.36 3.92
N ASN A 1134 39.88 3.68 2.85
CA ASN A 1134 40.35 3.94 1.49
C ASN A 1134 39.32 4.69 0.63
N ALA A 1135 38.19 5.09 1.24
CA ALA A 1135 37.13 5.77 0.53
C ALA A 1135 37.46 7.25 0.30
N THR A 1136 36.91 7.79 -0.77
CA THR A 1136 36.85 9.22 -1.02
C THR A 1136 35.40 9.68 -1.03
N LEU A 1137 35.18 10.95 -0.69
CA LEU A 1137 33.87 11.56 -0.64
C LEU A 1137 33.79 12.64 -1.70
N GLN A 1138 32.99 12.40 -2.74
CA GLN A 1138 32.72 13.37 -3.78
C GLN A 1138 31.57 14.28 -3.37
N LEU A 1139 31.65 15.56 -3.73
CA LEU A 1139 30.65 16.56 -3.45
C LEU A 1139 30.22 17.24 -4.76
N ARG A 1140 28.92 17.30 -5.02
CA ARG A 1140 28.31 18.06 -6.13
C ARG A 1140 27.00 18.71 -5.67
N GLY A 1141 26.60 19.83 -6.26
CA GLY A 1141 25.34 20.51 -5.90
C GLY A 1141 24.84 21.40 -7.02
N TRP A 1142 23.73 22.11 -6.79
CA TRP A 1142 23.14 23.00 -7.80
C TRP A 1142 24.12 24.09 -8.25
N ASN A 1143 24.70 24.78 -7.27
CA ASN A 1143 25.72 25.81 -7.46
C ASN A 1143 27.01 25.57 -6.65
N ALA A 1144 27.19 24.40 -6.04
CA ALA A 1144 28.45 24.04 -5.42
C ALA A 1144 29.52 23.73 -6.49
N GLU A 1145 30.75 24.18 -6.29
CA GLU A 1145 31.89 23.73 -7.09
C GLU A 1145 32.20 22.27 -6.71
N PRO A 1146 32.31 21.35 -7.70
CA PRO A 1146 32.63 19.96 -7.41
C PRO A 1146 33.97 19.83 -6.67
N SER A 1147 34.01 18.98 -5.64
CA SER A 1147 35.22 18.71 -4.87
C SER A 1147 35.27 17.25 -4.40
N THR A 1148 36.43 16.79 -3.95
CA THR A 1148 36.64 15.44 -3.42
C THR A 1148 37.49 15.51 -2.17
N GLY A 1149 37.02 14.88 -1.08
CA GLY A 1149 37.77 14.72 0.16
C GLY A 1149 38.26 13.28 0.34
N VAL A 1150 39.46 13.09 0.89
CA VAL A 1150 40.02 11.76 1.21
C VAL A 1150 39.83 11.47 2.69
N ALA A 1151 39.35 10.27 3.03
CA ALA A 1151 38.97 9.87 4.40
C ALA A 1151 40.05 10.07 5.49
N ASN A 1152 41.33 10.18 5.12
CA ASN A 1152 42.48 10.35 6.02
C ASN A 1152 43.44 11.51 5.63
N GLY A 1153 42.97 12.53 4.89
CA GLY A 1153 43.79 13.71 4.57
C GLY A 1153 43.69 14.80 5.63
N ALA A 1154 44.82 15.32 6.12
CA ALA A 1154 44.88 16.69 6.64
C ALA A 1154 44.52 17.68 5.50
N PRO A 1155 43.91 18.85 5.80
CA PRO A 1155 43.35 19.76 4.81
C PRO A 1155 44.30 20.16 3.68
#